data_AF-A0A2S9JP24-F1
#
_entry.id   AF-A0A2S9JP24-F1
#
_cell.length_a   1.000
_cell.length_b   1.000
_cell.length_c   1.000
_cell.angle_alpha   90.00
_cell.angle_beta   90.00
_cell.angle_gamma   90.00
#
_symmetry.space_group_name_H-M   'P 1'
#
loop_
_entity.id
_entity.type
_entity.pdbx_description
1 polymer ?
#
loop_
_entity_poly.entity_id
_entity_poly.type
_entity_poly.pdbx_seq_one_letter_code
_entity_poly.pdbx_strand_id
1 'polypeptide(L)'
;MAKVGAATSTNGAYNPTSTNPDAVKTWDEAKKQAQDAGILWERPKDDKRSADDILKDTPILRDLGNQEHVRDLLQDRVGGDIKTDADAAFRAAQILEHIEKLDGDGKRIAGGDIGNGRVDGFTRGGEARHNTEAGRLKDFGEQGFSVLKGKLPHASTANGNPDARKQAEDLDIKWELPESDKRSAKDIINDNPVLKNLGNQSNIKDMLKEQVGDFENDANAAYRASQVIDRVVMYNEKGEVLSRTDVSNTSIDGFTKGGEAKHGTEAGRLQDFGKYGFSSLPKINKTEDSSYKDFIGKNKSADETSKIFAKYASLINQNYDLIKGKTGAGDGLTIKDLQNFKDQNPQIGNDLKEALNFWSQPGAFSKLETGANPLTSKPDGKLSKDDITGWIKNEAPKDSSSAMSFLSSIVNKNVVSGVDTSKLNKDIFEHPEKHSTEDKAAALQELLLAQQLVVKGGQSGMWGDDYSKVAISNIARTNPDPKEILKDIDKQIDILQGDPEVVKYLNENSAKQMDKLLEGNKGLKDALQKTYEDDIKSGKALDKIWDSASKDGKTDQRSALAEFVTNAKLYQSALKMDPKAAAKDIQDAVSKSKHIGEFKSYYENQLVSGDRLKAMLKDHSFQDAVSTFSMETALYGSVLPPEFTEKLDKKLNENFTNLANEHIADGGSFKDIQKVFGLEGSGDLDVAKVQKLIEEVSKTNPDFFLNKDGVLIKPEQIVASLRGDWDSLRQGTKTLKEVMDIKGSTGANATDKGILHGVSGLLMAGITIARGAGSGGPLSDKQKVDITIGSVQAVTLLAEGGAKGYQDYLKGLNSNVKESLGKLNDKLRFLVSDPAKMQVELNDRMGKNAKSLEQSAKGVGAIANVIGSAYSLFEGVKALRSGDKVSAGMNLTSGALGIMAGGASAIEAGAGLFFPNLAKTALSALGFTGGVLGILSAGAGILAMLPSLIQEGKAQQKANDFGNLLGSYLTKYEIDGVPNGNIGDLPDSAWPKDTSVAS
;
A
#
# COMPACT_ATOMS: atom_id res chain seq x y z
N MET A 1 -55.46 89.12 -24.32
CA MET A 1 -55.11 87.75 -23.91
C MET A 1 -54.77 86.96 -25.15
N ALA A 2 -53.49 86.71 -25.39
CA ALA A 2 -52.99 86.01 -26.59
C ALA A 2 -52.55 84.59 -26.21
N LYS A 3 -52.96 83.61 -27.02
CA LYS A 3 -52.48 82.22 -26.98
C LYS A 3 -50.98 82.19 -27.26
N VAL A 4 -50.23 81.47 -26.43
CA VAL A 4 -48.89 80.96 -26.76
C VAL A 4 -48.98 79.44 -26.68
N GLY A 5 -48.62 78.79 -27.79
CA GLY A 5 -48.85 77.37 -28.04
C GLY A 5 -47.94 76.45 -27.24
N ALA A 6 -48.49 75.27 -26.92
CA ALA A 6 -47.77 74.14 -26.39
C ALA A 6 -46.75 73.65 -27.43
N ALA A 7 -45.47 73.64 -27.06
CA ALA A 7 -44.45 72.85 -27.73
C ALA A 7 -44.59 71.40 -27.22
N THR A 8 -45.21 70.55 -28.02
CA THR A 8 -45.13 69.10 -27.92
C THR A 8 -43.67 68.67 -28.01
N SER A 9 -43.12 68.15 -26.92
CA SER A 9 -41.86 67.40 -26.92
C SER A 9 -42.05 66.14 -27.76
N THR A 10 -41.42 66.10 -28.93
CA THR A 10 -41.36 64.95 -29.82
C THR A 10 -40.36 63.93 -29.28
N ASN A 11 -40.74 63.15 -28.27
CA ASN A 11 -40.14 61.84 -28.00
C ASN A 11 -41.17 60.80 -28.43
N GLY A 12 -41.24 60.56 -29.74
CA GLY A 12 -42.20 59.63 -30.34
C GLY A 12 -42.03 58.23 -29.79
N ALA A 13 -43.16 57.54 -29.55
CA ALA A 13 -43.19 56.11 -29.28
C ALA A 13 -42.32 55.37 -30.28
N TYR A 14 -41.55 54.41 -29.79
CA TYR A 14 -40.69 53.64 -30.68
C TYR A 14 -41.55 52.80 -31.62
N ASN A 15 -41.46 53.06 -32.92
CA ASN A 15 -42.23 52.33 -33.92
C ASN A 15 -41.31 51.44 -34.76
N PRO A 16 -41.28 50.10 -34.53
CA PRO A 16 -40.44 49.16 -35.26
C PRO A 16 -40.77 49.05 -36.75
N THR A 17 -41.91 49.58 -37.19
CA THR A 17 -42.39 49.53 -38.59
C THR A 17 -42.29 50.87 -39.31
N SER A 18 -41.72 51.89 -38.66
CA SER A 18 -41.61 53.24 -39.24
C SER A 18 -40.60 53.29 -40.38
N THR A 19 -41.00 53.87 -41.51
CA THR A 19 -40.07 54.19 -42.62
C THR A 19 -39.46 55.59 -42.48
N ASN A 20 -39.75 56.32 -41.39
CA ASN A 20 -39.16 57.63 -41.12
C ASN A 20 -37.72 57.47 -40.61
N PRO A 21 -36.70 58.04 -41.29
CA PRO A 21 -35.29 57.90 -40.92
C PRO A 21 -34.96 58.28 -39.46
N ASP A 22 -35.60 59.31 -38.92
CA ASP A 22 -35.35 59.76 -37.54
C ASP A 22 -35.92 58.79 -36.49
N ALA A 23 -37.04 58.13 -36.82
CA ALA A 23 -37.67 57.10 -35.99
C ALA A 23 -36.89 55.77 -36.03
N VAL A 24 -36.30 55.42 -37.17
CA VAL A 24 -35.42 54.25 -37.31
C VAL A 24 -34.13 54.44 -36.51
N LYS A 25 -33.52 55.63 -36.59
CA LYS A 25 -32.29 55.94 -35.84
C LYS A 25 -32.51 55.89 -34.33
N THR A 26 -33.62 56.44 -33.84
CA THR A 26 -33.98 56.37 -32.41
C THR A 26 -34.23 54.93 -31.94
N TRP A 27 -34.81 54.07 -32.79
CA TRP A 27 -34.99 52.64 -32.50
C TRP A 27 -33.66 51.88 -32.43
N ASP A 28 -32.74 52.12 -33.36
CA ASP A 28 -31.41 51.49 -33.37
C ASP A 28 -30.56 51.92 -32.17
N GLU A 29 -30.63 53.20 -31.78
CA GLU A 29 -29.99 53.70 -30.56
C GLU A 29 -30.56 53.04 -29.31
N ALA A 30 -31.89 52.88 -29.22
CA ALA A 30 -32.54 52.16 -28.13
C ALA A 30 -32.12 50.68 -28.08
N LYS A 31 -32.04 50.00 -29.23
CA LYS A 31 -31.56 48.62 -29.33
C LYS A 31 -30.13 48.49 -28.79
N LYS A 32 -29.25 49.40 -29.17
CA LYS A 32 -27.87 49.42 -28.68
C LYS A 32 -27.80 49.67 -27.17
N GLN A 33 -28.52 50.66 -26.67
CA GLN A 33 -28.55 50.97 -25.23
C GLN A 33 -29.14 49.83 -24.40
N ALA A 34 -30.17 49.15 -24.91
CA ALA A 34 -30.73 47.96 -24.30
C ALA A 34 -29.69 46.83 -24.22
N GLN A 35 -28.97 46.57 -25.31
CA GLN A 35 -27.88 45.60 -25.34
C GLN A 35 -26.75 45.97 -24.37
N ASP A 36 -26.40 47.26 -24.28
CA ASP A 36 -25.42 47.78 -23.33
C ASP A 36 -25.86 47.58 -21.87
N ALA A 37 -27.17 47.61 -21.61
CA ALA A 37 -27.79 47.28 -20.32
C ALA A 37 -28.02 45.77 -20.10
N GLY A 38 -27.58 44.90 -21.03
CA GLY A 38 -27.73 43.43 -20.93
C GLY A 38 -29.12 42.91 -21.31
N ILE A 39 -29.95 43.72 -21.97
CA ILE A 39 -31.29 43.33 -22.42
C ILE A 39 -31.22 42.71 -23.81
N LEU A 40 -31.75 41.50 -23.95
CA LEU A 40 -31.93 40.83 -25.23
C LEU A 40 -33.08 41.50 -25.98
N TRP A 41 -32.74 42.14 -27.10
CA TRP A 41 -33.73 42.90 -27.88
C TRP A 41 -34.78 42.01 -28.56
N GLU A 42 -34.34 40.84 -29.02
CA GLU A 42 -35.15 39.84 -29.71
C GLU A 42 -35.18 38.58 -28.87
N ARG A 43 -36.31 37.88 -28.89
CA ARG A 43 -36.43 36.58 -28.23
C ARG A 43 -35.45 35.57 -28.83
N PRO A 44 -34.86 34.69 -28.00
CA PRO A 44 -34.12 33.54 -28.49
C PRO A 44 -34.93 32.73 -29.52
N LYS A 45 -34.27 32.15 -30.53
CA LYS A 45 -34.95 31.46 -31.65
C LYS A 45 -35.86 30.31 -31.21
N ASP A 46 -35.52 29.71 -30.08
CA ASP A 46 -36.16 28.61 -29.39
C ASP A 46 -37.26 29.06 -28.42
N ASP A 47 -37.34 30.34 -28.07
CA ASP A 47 -38.46 30.88 -27.29
C ASP A 47 -39.72 30.98 -28.16
N LYS A 48 -40.67 30.08 -27.90
CA LYS A 48 -41.97 29.99 -28.61
C LYS A 48 -43.13 30.56 -27.81
N ARG A 49 -42.87 31.16 -26.64
CA ARG A 49 -43.93 31.68 -25.75
C ARG A 49 -44.70 32.80 -26.42
N SER A 50 -46.01 32.82 -26.25
CA SER A 50 -46.87 33.95 -26.62
C SER A 50 -46.72 35.11 -25.63
N ALA A 51 -47.28 36.28 -25.95
CA ALA A 51 -47.32 37.41 -25.01
C ALA A 51 -48.06 37.03 -23.71
N ASP A 52 -49.14 36.27 -23.82
CA ASP A 52 -49.90 35.75 -22.69
C ASP A 52 -49.08 34.78 -21.82
N ASP A 53 -48.26 33.93 -22.44
CA ASP A 53 -47.39 33.01 -21.71
C ASP A 53 -46.30 33.79 -20.96
N ILE A 54 -45.67 34.78 -21.60
CA ILE A 54 -44.67 35.65 -20.97
C ILE A 54 -45.28 36.41 -19.78
N LEU A 55 -46.51 36.91 -19.91
CA LEU A 55 -47.21 37.57 -18.82
C LEU A 55 -47.52 36.59 -17.66
N LYS A 56 -47.97 35.37 -17.97
CA LYS A 56 -48.20 34.35 -16.93
C LYS A 56 -46.91 34.01 -16.19
N ASP A 57 -45.80 33.92 -16.90
CA ASP A 57 -44.46 33.62 -16.36
C ASP A 57 -43.85 34.81 -15.61
N THR A 58 -44.35 36.04 -15.85
CA THR A 58 -43.78 37.28 -15.29
C THR A 58 -44.83 38.05 -14.47
N PRO A 59 -45.09 37.66 -13.21
CA PRO A 59 -46.11 38.30 -12.37
C PRO A 59 -45.97 39.82 -12.26
N ILE A 60 -44.74 40.32 -12.12
CA ILE A 60 -44.46 41.77 -12.04
C ILE A 60 -44.92 42.54 -13.28
N LEU A 61 -44.88 41.93 -14.47
CA LEU A 61 -45.36 42.52 -15.71
C LEU A 61 -46.87 42.36 -15.87
N ARG A 62 -47.41 41.20 -15.51
CA ARG A 62 -48.85 40.91 -15.56
C ARG A 62 -49.64 41.89 -14.69
N ASP A 63 -49.19 42.01 -13.44
CA ASP A 63 -49.88 42.75 -12.39
C ASP A 63 -49.42 44.22 -12.31
N LEU A 64 -48.57 44.66 -13.25
CA LEU A 64 -48.11 46.04 -13.34
C LEU A 64 -49.31 46.99 -13.50
N GLY A 65 -49.54 47.83 -12.48
CA GLY A 65 -50.51 48.91 -12.55
C GLY A 65 -50.03 50.05 -13.45
N ASN A 66 -50.87 51.07 -13.64
CA ASN A 66 -50.56 52.23 -14.47
C ASN A 66 -50.48 53.54 -13.65
N GLN A 67 -50.05 53.43 -12.39
CA GLN A 67 -49.73 54.59 -11.56
C GLN A 67 -48.64 55.43 -12.25
N GLU A 68 -48.78 56.75 -12.28
CA GLU A 68 -47.82 57.64 -12.98
C GLU A 68 -47.58 57.25 -14.46
N HIS A 69 -48.58 56.62 -15.12
CA HIS A 69 -48.49 56.19 -16.52
C HIS A 69 -47.36 55.20 -16.83
N VAL A 70 -46.78 54.53 -15.82
CA VAL A 70 -45.58 53.70 -16.02
C VAL A 70 -45.78 52.54 -16.99
N ARG A 71 -47.01 51.98 -17.09
CA ARG A 71 -47.30 50.88 -18.00
C ARG A 71 -47.36 51.36 -19.44
N ASP A 72 -48.03 52.49 -19.68
CA ASP A 72 -48.13 53.11 -20.99
C ASP A 72 -46.73 53.52 -21.48
N LEU A 73 -45.95 54.17 -20.61
CA LEU A 73 -44.57 54.55 -20.91
C LEU A 73 -43.68 53.33 -21.18
N LEU A 74 -43.83 52.24 -20.42
CA LEU A 74 -43.10 51.00 -20.68
C LEU A 74 -43.44 50.44 -22.07
N GLN A 75 -44.72 50.39 -22.45
CA GLN A 75 -45.17 49.94 -23.78
C GLN A 75 -44.60 50.80 -24.92
N ASP A 76 -44.58 52.13 -24.74
CA ASP A 76 -43.96 53.06 -25.69
C ASP A 76 -42.46 52.82 -25.85
N ARG A 77 -41.78 52.44 -24.75
CA ARG A 77 -40.34 52.19 -24.72
C ARG A 77 -39.94 50.81 -25.27
N VAL A 78 -40.80 49.80 -25.18
CA VAL A 78 -40.53 48.47 -25.77
C VAL A 78 -41.03 48.33 -27.20
N GLY A 79 -41.73 49.35 -27.71
CA GLY A 79 -42.16 49.47 -29.11
C GLY A 79 -43.33 48.56 -29.49
N GLY A 80 -44.26 48.31 -28.58
CA GLY A 80 -45.44 47.48 -28.85
C GLY A 80 -46.34 47.23 -27.63
N ASP A 81 -47.54 46.72 -27.89
CA ASP A 81 -48.46 46.32 -26.82
C ASP A 81 -48.02 44.99 -26.19
N ILE A 82 -47.50 45.05 -24.97
CA ILE A 82 -47.06 43.88 -24.19
C ILE A 82 -48.12 42.79 -23.97
N LYS A 83 -49.42 43.04 -24.23
CA LYS A 83 -50.48 42.03 -24.12
C LYS A 83 -50.64 41.20 -25.39
N THR A 84 -50.22 41.72 -26.53
CA THR A 84 -50.45 41.08 -27.83
C THR A 84 -49.16 40.84 -28.62
N ASP A 85 -48.12 41.63 -28.35
CA ASP A 85 -46.79 41.52 -28.94
C ASP A 85 -45.84 40.83 -27.95
N ALA A 86 -45.45 39.61 -28.31
CA ALA A 86 -44.60 38.78 -27.47
C ALA A 86 -43.15 39.29 -27.38
N ASP A 87 -42.64 39.98 -28.41
CA ASP A 87 -41.31 40.58 -28.37
C ASP A 87 -41.30 41.85 -27.50
N ALA A 88 -42.38 42.64 -27.55
CA ALA A 88 -42.58 43.75 -26.61
C ALA A 88 -42.71 43.25 -25.16
N ALA A 89 -43.51 42.21 -24.93
CA ALA A 89 -43.65 41.57 -23.61
C ALA A 89 -42.31 41.06 -23.07
N PHE A 90 -41.50 40.42 -23.93
CA PHE A 90 -40.18 39.91 -23.57
C PHE A 90 -39.18 41.01 -23.20
N ARG A 91 -39.13 42.11 -23.96
CA ARG A 91 -38.30 43.28 -23.61
C ARG A 91 -38.77 43.91 -22.29
N ALA A 92 -40.09 44.05 -22.11
CA ALA A 92 -40.68 44.63 -20.91
C ALA A 92 -40.36 43.81 -19.65
N ALA A 93 -40.43 42.48 -19.74
CA ALA A 93 -40.07 41.58 -18.65
C ALA A 93 -38.61 41.80 -18.19
N GLN A 94 -37.67 41.87 -19.14
CA GLN A 94 -36.25 42.09 -18.83
C GLN A 94 -35.96 43.48 -18.25
N ILE A 95 -36.71 44.51 -18.68
CA ILE A 95 -36.56 45.87 -18.12
C ILE A 95 -37.02 45.88 -16.65
N LEU A 96 -38.15 45.25 -16.35
CA LEU A 96 -38.61 45.13 -14.97
C LEU A 96 -37.64 44.30 -14.13
N GLU A 97 -37.08 43.23 -14.70
CA GLU A 97 -36.04 42.45 -14.04
C GLU A 97 -34.77 43.27 -13.78
N HIS A 98 -34.36 44.13 -14.72
CA HIS A 98 -33.24 45.06 -14.53
C HIS A 98 -33.50 46.02 -13.37
N ILE A 99 -34.68 46.63 -13.34
CA ILE A 99 -35.10 47.58 -12.29
C ILE A 99 -35.18 46.91 -10.91
N GLU A 100 -35.63 45.66 -10.86
CA GLU A 100 -35.77 44.87 -9.63
C GLU A 100 -34.41 44.35 -9.12
N LYS A 101 -33.48 44.03 -10.02
CA LYS A 101 -32.18 43.44 -9.65
C LYS A 101 -31.06 44.46 -9.46
N LEU A 102 -31.16 45.65 -10.04
CA LEU A 102 -30.12 46.68 -10.04
C LEU A 102 -30.59 47.99 -9.42
N ASP A 103 -29.71 48.65 -8.66
CA ASP A 103 -29.95 49.99 -8.14
C ASP A 103 -29.74 51.10 -9.20
N GLY A 104 -29.94 52.36 -8.81
CA GLY A 104 -29.77 53.52 -9.69
C GLY A 104 -28.32 53.79 -10.14
N ASP A 105 -27.34 53.09 -9.58
CA ASP A 105 -25.94 53.10 -9.99
C ASP A 105 -25.58 51.86 -10.84
N GLY A 106 -26.53 50.95 -11.06
CA GLY A 106 -26.35 49.72 -11.81
C GLY A 106 -25.67 48.59 -11.03
N LYS A 107 -25.69 48.64 -9.70
CA LYS A 107 -25.12 47.59 -8.84
C LYS A 107 -26.18 46.56 -8.48
N ARG A 108 -25.78 45.30 -8.38
CA ARG A 108 -26.65 44.19 -7.97
C ARG A 108 -27.13 44.38 -6.53
N ILE A 109 -28.45 44.49 -6.37
CA ILE A 109 -29.10 44.51 -5.05
C ILE A 109 -29.49 43.08 -4.62
N ALA A 110 -29.62 42.89 -3.32
CA ALA A 110 -30.09 41.64 -2.72
C ALA A 110 -31.01 41.96 -1.55
N GLY A 111 -32.09 41.20 -1.36
CA GLY A 111 -33.08 41.43 -0.31
C GLY A 111 -34.35 40.60 -0.53
N GLY A 112 -35.21 40.55 0.49
CA GLY A 112 -36.48 39.81 0.43
C GLY A 112 -37.54 40.45 -0.46
N ASP A 113 -37.38 41.72 -0.80
CA ASP A 113 -38.28 42.46 -1.69
C ASP A 113 -38.01 42.17 -3.18
N ILE A 114 -36.87 41.55 -3.53
CA ILE A 114 -36.53 41.20 -4.92
C ILE A 114 -37.26 39.91 -5.31
N GLY A 115 -37.89 39.92 -6.49
CA GLY A 115 -38.61 38.78 -7.03
C GLY A 115 -39.98 38.59 -6.39
N ASN A 116 -40.50 39.59 -5.68
CA ASN A 116 -41.78 39.52 -4.98
C ASN A 116 -42.99 39.69 -5.93
N GLY A 117 -42.74 39.92 -7.21
CA GLY A 117 -43.75 39.99 -8.27
C GLY A 117 -44.49 41.33 -8.34
N ARG A 118 -43.97 42.40 -7.71
CA ARG A 118 -44.53 43.75 -7.78
C ARG A 118 -43.41 44.79 -7.89
N VAL A 119 -43.75 45.98 -8.38
CA VAL A 119 -42.82 47.13 -8.40
C VAL A 119 -42.98 47.91 -7.10
N ASP A 120 -41.93 47.93 -6.28
CA ASP A 120 -41.97 48.60 -4.98
C ASP A 120 -41.63 50.10 -5.06
N GLY A 121 -42.22 50.88 -4.15
CA GLY A 121 -41.92 52.31 -3.99
C GLY A 121 -43.00 53.30 -4.44
N PHE A 122 -44.16 52.82 -4.87
CA PHE A 122 -45.34 53.68 -5.00
C PHE A 122 -45.89 54.10 -3.63
N THR A 123 -46.25 55.38 -3.48
CA THR A 123 -46.99 55.86 -2.31
C THR A 123 -48.44 55.39 -2.36
N ARG A 124 -49.19 55.56 -1.25
CA ARG A 124 -50.64 55.31 -1.24
C ARG A 124 -51.41 56.17 -2.26
N GLY A 125 -50.87 57.33 -2.64
CA GLY A 125 -51.43 58.20 -3.67
C GLY A 125 -51.06 57.79 -5.10
N GLY A 126 -50.22 56.77 -5.28
CA GLY A 126 -49.73 56.33 -6.59
C GLY A 126 -48.47 57.04 -7.07
N GLU A 127 -47.87 57.93 -6.27
CA GLU A 127 -46.64 58.63 -6.65
C GLU A 127 -45.43 57.72 -6.53
N ALA A 128 -44.55 57.70 -7.54
CA ALA A 128 -43.30 56.95 -7.51
C ALA A 128 -42.25 57.65 -6.64
N ARG A 129 -41.70 56.97 -5.63
CA ARG A 129 -40.63 57.52 -4.78
C ARG A 129 -39.28 57.49 -5.50
N HIS A 130 -38.53 58.58 -5.38
CA HIS A 130 -37.14 58.63 -5.87
C HIS A 130 -36.27 57.51 -5.25
N ASN A 131 -35.31 56.98 -6.00
CA ASN A 131 -34.44 55.85 -5.63
C ASN A 131 -35.13 54.51 -5.33
N THR A 132 -36.41 54.34 -5.68
CA THR A 132 -37.12 53.05 -5.58
C THR A 132 -37.27 52.40 -6.96
N GLU A 133 -37.74 51.15 -7.02
CA GLU A 133 -38.06 50.48 -8.29
C GLU A 133 -39.09 51.27 -9.09
N ALA A 134 -40.15 51.75 -8.42
CA ALA A 134 -41.16 52.62 -9.03
C ALA A 134 -40.55 53.91 -9.60
N GLY A 135 -39.62 54.53 -8.87
CA GLY A 135 -38.89 55.70 -9.34
C GLY A 135 -38.05 55.40 -10.58
N ARG A 136 -37.27 54.32 -10.56
CA ARG A 136 -36.44 53.88 -11.70
C ARG A 136 -37.29 53.50 -12.92
N LEU A 137 -38.44 52.86 -12.71
CA LEU A 137 -39.38 52.53 -13.79
C LEU A 137 -39.98 53.79 -14.42
N LYS A 138 -40.35 54.77 -13.60
CA LYS A 138 -40.81 56.08 -14.09
C LYS A 138 -39.71 56.78 -14.89
N ASP A 139 -38.50 56.86 -14.34
CA ASP A 139 -37.35 57.46 -15.03
C ASP A 139 -37.06 56.77 -16.38
N PHE A 140 -37.15 55.43 -16.42
CA PHE A 140 -37.03 54.66 -17.66
C PHE A 140 -38.14 55.00 -18.65
N GLY A 141 -39.39 55.08 -18.19
CA GLY A 141 -40.52 55.50 -19.03
C GLY A 141 -40.28 56.87 -19.68
N GLU A 142 -39.82 57.84 -18.89
CA GLU A 142 -39.60 59.22 -19.31
C GLU A 142 -38.35 59.38 -20.20
N GLN A 143 -37.25 58.68 -19.90
CA GLN A 143 -35.93 58.94 -20.49
C GLN A 143 -35.40 57.80 -21.39
N GLY A 144 -35.96 56.60 -21.31
CA GLY A 144 -35.56 55.44 -22.12
C GLY A 144 -34.36 54.66 -21.57
N PHE A 145 -33.73 53.82 -22.41
CA PHE A 145 -32.72 52.83 -21.99
C PHE A 145 -31.45 53.43 -21.39
N SER A 146 -31.12 54.69 -21.68
CA SER A 146 -29.91 55.34 -21.14
C SER A 146 -29.89 55.48 -19.62
N VAL A 147 -31.05 55.40 -18.94
CA VAL A 147 -31.10 55.44 -17.47
C VAL A 147 -30.91 54.07 -16.81
N LEU A 148 -30.98 52.98 -17.59
CA LEU A 148 -30.71 51.63 -17.10
C LEU A 148 -29.21 51.42 -16.96
N LYS A 149 -28.66 51.82 -15.81
CA LYS A 149 -27.24 51.65 -15.51
C LYS A 149 -26.94 50.18 -15.15
N GLY A 150 -25.74 49.72 -15.48
CA GLY A 150 -25.31 48.35 -15.23
C GLY A 150 -25.87 47.34 -16.24
N LYS A 151 -25.33 46.13 -16.21
CA LYS A 151 -25.72 45.04 -17.12
C LYS A 151 -26.56 44.02 -16.38
N LEU A 152 -27.74 43.71 -16.90
CA LEU A 152 -28.56 42.61 -16.42
C LEU A 152 -27.79 41.28 -16.63
N PRO A 153 -27.47 40.54 -15.55
CA PRO A 153 -26.76 39.27 -15.68
C PRO A 153 -27.70 38.15 -16.14
N HIS A 154 -27.21 37.31 -17.06
CA HIS A 154 -27.93 36.12 -17.55
C HIS A 154 -27.11 34.87 -17.29
N ALA A 155 -27.72 33.86 -16.64
CA ALA A 155 -27.05 32.58 -16.36
C ALA A 155 -26.51 31.90 -17.65
N SER A 156 -27.20 32.06 -18.78
CA SER A 156 -26.77 31.53 -20.09
C SER A 156 -25.46 32.14 -20.61
N THR A 157 -25.08 33.33 -20.11
CA THR A 157 -23.87 34.04 -20.55
C THR A 157 -22.68 33.85 -19.61
N ALA A 158 -22.89 33.28 -18.41
CA ALA A 158 -21.85 33.14 -17.39
C ALA A 158 -20.62 32.34 -17.89
N ASN A 159 -20.85 31.29 -18.68
CA ASN A 159 -19.77 30.45 -19.23
C ASN A 159 -18.82 31.21 -20.19
N GLY A 160 -19.30 32.30 -20.79
CA GLY A 160 -18.54 33.11 -21.75
C GLY A 160 -17.67 34.20 -21.12
N ASN A 161 -17.59 34.30 -19.79
CA ASN A 161 -16.88 35.36 -19.09
C ASN A 161 -15.41 34.95 -18.76
N PRO A 162 -14.40 35.44 -19.51
CA PRO A 162 -13.00 35.07 -19.30
C PRO A 162 -12.43 35.58 -17.97
N ASP A 163 -12.91 36.73 -17.48
CA ASP A 163 -12.43 37.32 -16.23
C ASP A 163 -12.94 36.50 -15.04
N ALA A 164 -14.21 36.08 -15.06
CA ALA A 164 -14.78 35.19 -14.05
C ALA A 164 -14.04 33.83 -14.03
N ARG A 165 -13.72 33.29 -15.22
CA ARG A 165 -12.92 32.06 -15.35
C ARG A 165 -11.56 32.19 -14.72
N LYS A 166 -10.84 33.27 -15.03
CA LYS A 166 -9.52 33.53 -14.46
C LYS A 166 -9.57 33.67 -12.94
N GLN A 167 -10.55 34.39 -12.41
CA GLN A 167 -10.72 34.56 -10.96
C GLN A 167 -11.04 33.23 -10.26
N ALA A 168 -11.86 32.37 -10.87
CA ALA A 168 -12.15 31.03 -10.36
C ALA A 168 -10.87 30.17 -10.32
N GLU A 169 -10.09 30.17 -11.41
CA GLU A 169 -8.84 29.43 -11.52
C GLU A 169 -7.79 29.90 -10.50
N ASP A 170 -7.68 31.21 -10.24
CA ASP A 170 -6.81 31.80 -9.20
C ASP A 170 -7.18 31.35 -7.77
N LEU A 171 -8.39 30.84 -7.59
CA LEU A 171 -8.92 30.29 -6.34
C LEU A 171 -8.88 28.76 -6.31
N ASP A 172 -8.23 28.11 -7.27
CA ASP A 172 -8.23 26.66 -7.49
C ASP A 172 -9.62 26.06 -7.79
N ILE A 173 -10.59 26.88 -8.21
CA ILE A 173 -11.91 26.40 -8.65
C ILE A 173 -11.82 25.99 -10.12
N LYS A 174 -12.17 24.74 -10.41
CA LYS A 174 -12.14 24.19 -11.77
C LYS A 174 -13.35 24.66 -12.56
N TRP A 175 -13.09 25.31 -13.70
CA TRP A 175 -14.13 25.86 -14.56
C TRP A 175 -14.95 24.77 -15.27
N GLU A 176 -14.32 23.70 -15.70
CA GLU A 176 -14.95 22.59 -16.43
C GLU A 176 -14.70 21.27 -15.69
N LEU A 177 -15.60 20.31 -15.92
CA LEU A 177 -15.44 18.93 -15.47
C LEU A 177 -14.18 18.32 -16.10
N PRO A 178 -13.41 17.52 -15.35
CA PRO A 178 -12.33 16.71 -15.93
C PRO A 178 -12.87 15.79 -17.03
N GLU A 179 -12.09 15.52 -18.07
CA GLU A 179 -12.53 14.68 -19.20
C GLU A 179 -13.02 13.27 -18.78
N SER A 180 -12.51 12.75 -17.67
CA SER A 180 -12.89 11.45 -17.10
C SER A 180 -14.19 11.48 -16.30
N ASP A 181 -14.67 12.66 -15.88
CA ASP A 181 -15.92 12.81 -15.15
C ASP A 181 -17.10 12.92 -16.13
N LYS A 182 -18.00 11.94 -16.10
CA LYS A 182 -19.17 11.84 -16.99
C LYS A 182 -20.49 12.10 -16.27
N ARG A 183 -20.45 12.59 -15.03
CA ARG A 183 -21.66 12.88 -14.24
C ARG A 183 -22.51 13.97 -14.90
N SER A 184 -23.82 13.81 -14.85
CA SER A 184 -24.76 14.85 -15.29
C SER A 184 -24.87 15.97 -14.26
N ALA A 185 -25.47 17.12 -14.65
CA ALA A 185 -25.79 18.20 -13.72
C ALA A 185 -26.59 17.71 -12.51
N LYS A 186 -27.56 16.82 -12.77
CA LYS A 186 -28.41 16.20 -11.74
C LYS A 186 -27.62 15.32 -10.77
N ASP A 187 -26.65 14.54 -11.27
CA ASP A 187 -25.81 13.70 -10.42
C ASP A 187 -24.95 14.57 -9.51
N ILE A 188 -24.32 15.61 -10.06
CA ILE A 188 -23.49 16.56 -9.31
C ILE A 188 -24.30 17.30 -8.23
N ILE A 189 -25.53 17.74 -8.56
CA ILE A 189 -26.43 18.36 -7.59
C ILE A 189 -26.80 17.35 -6.49
N ASN A 190 -27.17 16.12 -6.86
CA ASN A 190 -27.55 15.10 -5.87
C ASN A 190 -26.40 14.75 -4.91
N ASP A 191 -25.17 14.80 -5.40
CA ASP A 191 -23.94 14.57 -4.66
C ASP A 191 -23.59 15.73 -3.70
N ASN A 192 -24.19 16.91 -3.85
CA ASN A 192 -23.99 18.05 -2.96
C ASN A 192 -25.31 18.42 -2.24
N PRO A 193 -25.53 17.94 -0.99
CA PRO A 193 -26.79 18.14 -0.27
C PRO A 193 -27.18 19.61 -0.08
N VAL A 194 -26.21 20.52 0.08
CA VAL A 194 -26.46 21.94 0.26
C VAL A 194 -26.93 22.57 -1.05
N LEU A 195 -26.25 22.28 -2.17
CA LEU A 195 -26.66 22.74 -3.50
C LEU A 195 -28.03 22.18 -3.90
N LYS A 196 -28.29 20.90 -3.59
CA LYS A 196 -29.57 20.23 -3.83
C LYS A 196 -30.74 20.92 -3.12
N ASN A 197 -30.54 21.29 -1.86
CA ASN A 197 -31.56 21.89 -1.02
C ASN A 197 -31.50 23.43 -1.00
N LEU A 198 -30.74 24.02 -1.93
CA LEU A 198 -30.55 25.46 -1.99
C LEU A 198 -31.87 26.17 -2.30
N GLY A 199 -32.41 26.87 -1.31
CA GLY A 199 -33.54 27.77 -1.50
C GLY A 199 -33.11 29.09 -2.14
N ASN A 200 -34.10 29.91 -2.54
CA ASN A 200 -33.85 31.21 -3.17
C ASN A 200 -34.12 32.41 -2.25
N GLN A 201 -33.98 32.24 -0.92
CA GLN A 201 -34.11 33.35 0.02
C GLN A 201 -33.10 34.46 -0.31
N SER A 202 -33.51 35.73 -0.29
CA SER A 202 -32.65 36.85 -0.71
C SER A 202 -32.06 36.68 -2.13
N ASN A 203 -32.73 35.92 -3.00
CA ASN A 203 -32.34 35.71 -4.40
C ASN A 203 -30.99 34.99 -4.61
N ILE A 204 -30.45 34.32 -3.58
CA ILE A 204 -29.10 33.74 -3.62
C ILE A 204 -28.92 32.63 -4.66
N LYS A 205 -29.97 31.87 -4.99
CA LYS A 205 -29.89 30.77 -5.96
C LYS A 205 -29.76 31.32 -7.36
N ASP A 206 -30.54 32.33 -7.72
CA ASP A 206 -30.44 32.96 -9.03
C ASP A 206 -29.14 33.74 -9.15
N MET A 207 -28.72 34.44 -8.10
CA MET A 207 -27.41 35.10 -8.07
C MET A 207 -26.25 34.10 -8.21
N LEU A 208 -26.35 32.89 -7.67
CA LEU A 208 -25.37 31.83 -7.91
C LEU A 208 -25.35 31.45 -9.41
N LYS A 209 -26.52 31.23 -10.02
CA LYS A 209 -26.64 30.92 -11.46
C LYS A 209 -26.09 32.03 -12.35
N GLU A 210 -26.33 33.29 -11.99
CA GLU A 210 -25.80 34.48 -12.67
C GLU A 210 -24.27 34.48 -12.74
N GLN A 211 -23.59 33.87 -11.75
CA GLN A 211 -22.12 33.79 -11.69
C GLN A 211 -21.54 32.49 -12.27
N VAL A 212 -22.19 31.35 -12.06
CA VAL A 212 -21.62 30.02 -12.41
C VAL A 212 -22.24 29.37 -13.64
N GLY A 213 -23.36 29.90 -14.13
CA GLY A 213 -24.18 29.32 -15.20
C GLY A 213 -25.39 28.55 -14.68
N ASP A 214 -26.22 28.06 -15.61
CA ASP A 214 -27.42 27.28 -15.26
C ASP A 214 -27.07 25.88 -14.75
N PHE A 215 -26.70 25.81 -13.47
CA PHE A 215 -26.24 24.60 -12.83
C PHE A 215 -27.28 23.48 -12.77
N GLU A 216 -28.56 23.77 -13.02
CA GLU A 216 -29.62 22.75 -13.03
C GLU A 216 -29.60 21.91 -14.31
N ASN A 217 -29.08 22.45 -15.41
CA ASN A 217 -29.09 21.81 -16.72
C ASN A 217 -27.70 21.67 -17.37
N ASP A 218 -26.70 22.44 -16.93
CA ASP A 218 -25.31 22.35 -17.40
C ASP A 218 -24.42 21.70 -16.31
N ALA A 219 -23.80 20.56 -16.66
CA ALA A 219 -22.94 19.81 -15.76
C ALA A 219 -21.69 20.60 -15.34
N ASN A 220 -21.11 21.40 -16.24
CA ASN A 220 -19.97 22.25 -15.89
C ASN A 220 -20.38 23.36 -14.92
N ALA A 221 -21.57 23.95 -15.12
CA ALA A 221 -22.12 24.92 -14.18
C ALA A 221 -22.43 24.29 -12.82
N ALA A 222 -22.99 23.06 -12.78
CA ALA A 222 -23.18 22.29 -11.56
C ALA A 222 -21.88 22.05 -10.80
N TYR A 223 -20.82 21.69 -11.52
CA TYR A 223 -19.52 21.44 -10.93
C TYR A 223 -18.85 22.71 -10.37
N ARG A 224 -18.97 23.84 -11.07
CA ARG A 224 -18.53 25.15 -10.53
C ARG A 224 -19.36 25.54 -9.30
N ALA A 225 -20.68 25.40 -9.38
CA ALA A 225 -21.60 25.74 -8.30
C ALA A 225 -21.30 24.95 -7.02
N SER A 226 -21.05 23.63 -7.12
CA SER A 226 -20.73 22.81 -5.97
C SER A 226 -19.45 23.29 -5.27
N GLN A 227 -18.39 23.60 -6.04
CA GLN A 227 -17.12 24.11 -5.49
C GLN A 227 -17.28 25.47 -4.79
N VAL A 228 -18.15 26.35 -5.32
CA VAL A 228 -18.47 27.63 -4.69
C VAL A 228 -19.23 27.42 -3.38
N ILE A 229 -20.25 26.56 -3.39
CA ILE A 229 -21.02 26.24 -2.17
C ILE A 229 -20.10 25.69 -1.10
N ASP A 230 -19.20 24.77 -1.45
CA ASP A 230 -18.22 24.23 -0.50
C ASP A 230 -17.31 25.32 0.04
N ARG A 231 -16.82 26.23 -0.81
CA ARG A 231 -16.02 27.38 -0.35
C ARG A 231 -16.78 28.21 0.69
N VAL A 232 -18.06 28.49 0.44
CA VAL A 232 -18.90 29.31 1.31
C VAL A 232 -19.17 28.64 2.66
N VAL A 233 -19.46 27.34 2.66
CA VAL A 233 -19.81 26.61 3.90
C VAL A 233 -18.59 26.11 4.66
N MET A 234 -17.41 26.00 4.04
CA MET A 234 -16.21 25.49 4.71
C MET A 234 -15.29 26.59 5.24
N TYR A 235 -15.32 27.78 4.66
CA TYR A 235 -14.35 28.84 4.98
C TYR A 235 -15.03 30.15 5.37
N ASN A 236 -14.43 30.85 6.32
CA ASN A 236 -14.81 32.22 6.65
C ASN A 236 -14.26 33.20 5.59
N GLU A 237 -14.61 34.48 5.70
CA GLU A 237 -14.14 35.56 4.82
C GLU A 237 -12.62 35.76 4.77
N LYS A 238 -11.88 35.20 5.72
CA LYS A 238 -10.41 35.23 5.77
C LYS A 238 -9.76 33.99 5.14
N GLY A 239 -10.55 33.04 4.66
CA GLY A 239 -10.07 31.77 4.12
C GLY A 239 -9.63 30.77 5.19
N GLU A 240 -10.04 31.00 6.44
CA GLU A 240 -9.82 30.08 7.55
C GLU A 240 -10.97 29.07 7.60
N VAL A 241 -10.65 27.81 7.93
CA VAL A 241 -11.67 26.76 8.08
C VAL A 241 -12.63 27.14 9.20
N LEU A 242 -13.93 27.05 8.94
CA LEU A 242 -14.94 27.26 9.97
C LEU A 242 -14.87 26.10 10.98
N SER A 243 -14.51 26.40 12.23
CA SER A 243 -14.54 25.43 13.32
C SER A 243 -15.82 25.63 14.14
N ARG A 244 -16.92 24.92 13.82
CA ARG A 244 -18.13 24.89 14.66
C ARG A 244 -19.07 23.75 14.28
N THR A 245 -19.95 23.40 15.22
CA THR A 245 -21.09 22.48 15.10
C THR A 245 -22.10 22.84 14.01
N ASP A 246 -21.95 24.01 13.38
CA ASP A 246 -22.83 24.52 12.31
C ASP A 246 -22.29 24.16 10.91
N VAL A 247 -21.05 23.67 10.81
CA VAL A 247 -20.38 23.31 9.54
C VAL A 247 -20.74 21.89 9.12
N SER A 248 -22.02 21.52 9.12
CA SER A 248 -22.42 20.13 8.81
C SER A 248 -23.91 19.89 8.53
N ASN A 249 -24.73 20.92 8.29
CA ASN A 249 -26.11 20.68 7.85
C ASN A 249 -26.22 20.74 6.32
N THR A 250 -27.40 20.38 5.80
CA THR A 250 -27.66 20.30 4.35
C THR A 250 -28.28 21.60 3.82
N SER A 251 -28.04 22.73 4.47
CA SER A 251 -28.64 24.03 4.12
C SER A 251 -27.61 25.17 4.22
N ILE A 252 -27.97 26.34 3.68
CA ILE A 252 -27.21 27.58 3.88
C ILE A 252 -27.77 28.32 5.08
N ASP A 253 -26.93 28.57 6.07
CA ASP A 253 -27.34 29.22 7.32
C ASP A 253 -27.12 30.74 7.31
N GLY A 254 -27.85 31.42 8.20
CA GLY A 254 -27.67 32.85 8.45
C GLY A 254 -28.71 33.77 7.79
N PHE A 255 -29.84 33.23 7.36
CA PHE A 255 -30.99 34.06 6.98
C PHE A 255 -31.72 34.65 8.20
N THR A 256 -32.30 35.84 8.05
CA THR A 256 -33.27 36.41 9.00
C THR A 256 -34.64 35.74 8.80
N LYS A 257 -35.59 35.98 9.72
CA LYS A 257 -36.99 35.54 9.53
C LYS A 257 -37.65 36.15 8.28
N GLY A 258 -37.15 37.32 7.83
CA GLY A 258 -37.59 37.97 6.59
C GLY A 258 -36.89 37.44 5.34
N GLY A 259 -36.02 36.43 5.46
CA GLY A 259 -35.29 35.85 4.33
C GLY A 259 -34.06 36.63 3.90
N GLU A 260 -33.63 37.65 4.65
CA GLU A 260 -32.43 38.43 4.35
C GLU A 260 -31.16 37.70 4.81
N ALA A 261 -30.10 37.74 4.02
CA ALA A 261 -28.81 37.18 4.41
C ALA A 261 -28.10 38.06 5.45
N LYS A 262 -27.66 37.49 6.57
CA LYS A 262 -26.89 38.21 7.59
C LYS A 262 -25.41 38.28 7.20
N HIS A 263 -24.79 39.44 7.36
CA HIS A 263 -23.36 39.62 7.15
C HIS A 263 -22.52 38.69 8.05
N GLY A 264 -21.39 38.19 7.53
CA GLY A 264 -20.49 37.25 8.22
C GLY A 264 -21.00 35.79 8.31
N THR A 265 -22.20 35.49 7.82
CA THR A 265 -22.76 34.13 7.77
C THR A 265 -22.56 33.46 6.41
N GLU A 266 -22.91 32.18 6.28
CA GLU A 266 -22.89 31.47 4.98
C GLU A 266 -23.79 32.14 3.95
N ALA A 267 -25.02 32.48 4.35
CA ALA A 267 -25.96 33.24 3.53
C ALA A 267 -25.36 34.58 3.09
N GLY A 268 -24.70 35.30 4.01
CA GLY A 268 -24.03 36.56 3.71
C GLY A 268 -22.92 36.40 2.67
N ARG A 269 -22.04 35.40 2.87
CA ARG A 269 -20.95 35.11 1.94
C ARG A 269 -21.44 34.66 0.55
N LEU A 270 -22.52 33.86 0.49
CA LEU A 270 -23.12 33.47 -0.79
C LEU A 270 -23.78 34.67 -1.49
N GLN A 271 -24.40 35.56 -0.73
CA GLN A 271 -24.93 36.82 -1.27
C GLN A 271 -23.80 37.71 -1.82
N ASP A 272 -22.68 37.83 -1.10
CA ASP A 272 -21.51 38.58 -1.55
C ASP A 272 -20.90 37.97 -2.82
N PHE A 273 -20.84 36.63 -2.90
CA PHE A 273 -20.48 35.92 -4.14
C PHE A 273 -21.42 36.26 -5.29
N GLY A 274 -22.72 36.26 -5.05
CA GLY A 274 -23.70 36.66 -6.04
C GLY A 274 -23.49 38.09 -6.57
N LYS A 275 -23.10 39.03 -5.69
CA LYS A 275 -22.89 40.45 -6.03
C LYS A 275 -21.56 40.71 -6.75
N TYR A 276 -20.49 40.07 -6.31
CA TYR A 276 -19.12 40.43 -6.68
C TYR A 276 -18.37 39.30 -7.42
N GLY A 277 -19.03 38.17 -7.65
CA GLY A 277 -18.47 36.98 -8.29
C GLY A 277 -17.34 36.36 -7.50
N PHE A 278 -16.46 35.64 -8.21
CA PHE A 278 -15.35 34.88 -7.63
C PHE A 278 -14.39 35.74 -6.80
N SER A 279 -14.23 37.02 -7.11
CA SER A 279 -13.36 37.94 -6.36
C SER A 279 -13.72 38.11 -4.87
N SER A 280 -14.96 37.80 -4.48
CA SER A 280 -15.40 37.83 -3.08
C SER A 280 -15.04 36.59 -2.28
N LEU A 281 -14.70 35.49 -2.96
CA LEU A 281 -14.34 34.25 -2.27
C LEU A 281 -12.93 34.36 -1.73
N PRO A 282 -12.70 33.93 -0.48
CA PRO A 282 -11.38 33.97 0.11
C PRO A 282 -10.45 32.99 -0.61
N LYS A 283 -9.18 33.39 -0.76
CA LYS A 283 -8.10 32.40 -0.97
C LYS A 283 -8.02 31.53 0.28
N ILE A 284 -8.06 30.23 0.09
CA ILE A 284 -7.93 29.30 1.23
C ILE A 284 -6.53 29.47 1.80
N ASN A 285 -6.46 29.72 3.11
CA ASN A 285 -5.22 29.57 3.86
C ASN A 285 -4.92 28.08 3.91
N LYS A 286 -4.26 27.56 2.86
CA LYS A 286 -3.64 26.24 2.90
C LYS A 286 -2.72 26.31 4.10
N THR A 287 -3.08 25.64 5.20
CA THR A 287 -2.17 25.46 6.34
C THR A 287 -0.88 24.99 5.71
N GLU A 288 0.17 25.80 5.82
CA GLU A 288 1.38 25.56 5.06
C GLU A 288 1.77 24.09 5.23
N ASP A 289 2.20 23.49 4.13
CA ASP A 289 2.64 22.10 4.00
C ASP A 289 3.92 21.82 4.82
N SER A 290 4.04 22.40 6.02
CA SER A 290 5.22 22.45 6.86
C SER A 290 5.66 21.06 7.27
N SER A 291 4.74 20.17 7.65
CA SER A 291 5.10 18.79 8.04
C SER A 291 5.72 17.98 6.89
N TYR A 292 5.15 18.06 5.68
CA TYR A 292 5.73 17.40 4.51
C TYR A 292 7.01 18.11 4.03
N LYS A 293 7.01 19.44 3.95
CA LYS A 293 8.21 20.23 3.61
C LYS A 293 9.37 19.94 4.58
N ASP A 294 9.08 19.81 5.88
CA ASP A 294 10.05 19.44 6.91
C ASP A 294 10.56 18.02 6.69
N PHE A 295 9.66 17.08 6.38
CA PHE A 295 10.03 15.71 6.04
C PHE A 295 10.97 15.68 4.84
N ILE A 296 10.64 16.36 3.74
CA ILE A 296 11.48 16.44 2.54
C ILE A 296 12.81 17.16 2.84
N GLY A 297 12.77 18.25 3.61
CA GLY A 297 13.94 19.03 4.00
C GLY A 297 14.96 18.22 4.81
N LYS A 298 14.46 17.38 5.74
CA LYS A 298 15.28 16.47 6.57
C LYS A 298 15.71 15.21 5.83
N ASN A 299 14.89 14.71 4.91
CA ASN A 299 15.10 13.44 4.20
C ASN A 299 15.23 13.67 2.68
N LYS A 300 16.22 14.49 2.27
CA LYS A 300 16.42 14.86 0.85
C LYS A 300 16.61 13.68 -0.09
N SER A 301 17.12 12.55 0.42
CA SER A 301 17.35 11.32 -0.33
C SER A 301 16.20 10.31 -0.26
N ALA A 302 15.04 10.71 0.30
CA ALA A 302 13.86 9.86 0.37
C ALA A 302 13.42 9.45 -1.04
N ASP A 303 13.05 8.18 -1.19
CA ASP A 303 12.48 7.67 -2.44
C ASP A 303 11.03 8.18 -2.61
N GLU A 304 10.50 8.02 -3.81
CA GLU A 304 9.19 8.61 -4.18
C GLU A 304 8.02 7.95 -3.44
N THR A 305 8.12 6.66 -3.12
CA THR A 305 7.13 5.93 -2.32
C THR A 305 7.13 6.43 -0.87
N SER A 306 8.30 6.67 -0.28
CA SER A 306 8.39 7.33 1.03
C SER A 306 7.74 8.71 1.03
N LYS A 307 7.98 9.50 -0.03
CA LYS A 307 7.38 10.84 -0.19
C LYS A 307 5.86 10.78 -0.32
N ILE A 308 5.29 9.81 -1.04
CA ILE A 308 3.83 9.75 -1.21
C ILE A 308 3.13 9.43 0.11
N PHE A 309 3.70 8.56 0.95
CA PHE A 309 3.12 8.27 2.27
C PHE A 309 3.14 9.50 3.19
N ALA A 310 4.27 10.22 3.26
CA ALA A 310 4.36 11.47 4.02
C ALA A 310 3.40 12.54 3.49
N LYS A 311 3.23 12.64 2.16
CA LYS A 311 2.25 13.54 1.53
C LYS A 311 0.82 13.17 1.93
N TYR A 312 0.44 11.90 1.85
CA TYR A 312 -0.90 11.46 2.23
C TYR A 312 -1.18 11.77 3.71
N ALA A 313 -0.24 11.51 4.63
CA ALA A 313 -0.41 11.86 6.04
C ALA A 313 -0.57 13.37 6.25
N SER A 314 0.25 14.19 5.57
CA SER A 314 0.15 15.66 5.60
C SER A 314 -1.23 16.14 5.13
N LEU A 315 -1.79 15.52 4.08
CA LEU A 315 -3.13 15.84 3.58
C LEU A 315 -4.23 15.54 4.60
N ILE A 316 -4.15 14.44 5.34
CA ILE A 316 -5.10 14.17 6.45
C ILE A 316 -4.92 15.21 7.55
N ASN A 317 -3.67 15.56 7.92
CA ASN A 317 -3.41 16.55 8.96
C ASN A 317 -3.97 17.94 8.61
N GLN A 318 -3.76 18.39 7.38
CA GLN A 318 -4.26 19.68 6.87
C GLN A 318 -5.78 19.76 6.88
N ASN A 319 -6.45 18.63 6.61
CA ASN A 319 -7.91 18.55 6.55
C ASN A 319 -8.53 18.01 7.84
N TYR A 320 -7.76 17.80 8.91
CA TYR A 320 -8.21 17.10 10.11
C TYR A 320 -9.45 17.76 10.73
N ASP A 321 -9.42 19.07 10.97
CA ASP A 321 -10.53 19.79 11.61
C ASP A 321 -11.76 19.84 10.70
N LEU A 322 -11.54 19.91 9.38
CA LEU A 322 -12.61 19.88 8.39
C LEU A 322 -13.31 18.52 8.36
N ILE A 323 -12.54 17.43 8.32
CA ILE A 323 -13.06 16.06 8.39
C ILE A 323 -13.83 15.87 9.69
N LYS A 324 -13.25 16.29 10.82
CA LYS A 324 -13.87 16.19 12.15
C LYS A 324 -15.19 16.95 12.21
N GLY A 325 -15.22 18.18 11.71
CA GLY A 325 -16.42 19.02 11.68
C GLY A 325 -17.55 18.42 10.84
N LYS A 326 -17.24 17.91 9.64
CA LYS A 326 -18.23 17.36 8.70
C LYS A 326 -18.78 15.98 9.10
N THR A 327 -18.01 15.22 9.85
CA THR A 327 -18.41 13.87 10.27
C THR A 327 -19.03 13.84 11.67
N GLY A 328 -18.93 14.94 12.41
CA GLY A 328 -19.34 15.00 13.81
C GLY A 328 -18.44 14.16 14.73
N ALA A 329 -17.20 13.89 14.32
CA ALA A 329 -16.28 13.06 15.09
C ALA A 329 -15.95 13.70 16.45
N GLY A 330 -15.92 12.85 17.50
CA GLY A 330 -15.65 13.25 18.89
C GLY A 330 -14.19 13.58 19.16
N ASP A 331 -13.55 12.90 20.10
CA ASP A 331 -12.18 13.25 20.53
C ASP A 331 -11.10 12.99 19.45
N GLY A 332 -11.36 12.08 18.50
CA GLY A 332 -10.47 11.76 17.38
C GLY A 332 -11.25 11.31 16.14
N LEU A 333 -10.60 11.31 14.98
CA LEU A 333 -11.16 10.77 13.74
C LEU A 333 -11.11 9.24 13.76
N THR A 334 -12.13 8.58 13.23
CA THR A 334 -12.14 7.12 13.02
C THR A 334 -11.99 6.77 11.53
N ILE A 335 -11.74 5.49 11.22
CA ILE A 335 -11.79 4.98 9.83
C ILE A 335 -13.12 5.37 9.14
N LYS A 336 -14.24 5.25 9.87
CA LYS A 336 -15.57 5.56 9.35
C LYS A 336 -15.71 7.05 9.03
N ASP A 337 -15.09 7.92 9.81
CA ASP A 337 -15.10 9.36 9.54
C ASP A 337 -14.33 9.71 8.27
N LEU A 338 -13.15 9.09 8.07
CA LEU A 338 -12.38 9.28 6.83
C LEU A 338 -13.18 8.80 5.59
N GLN A 339 -13.86 7.65 5.70
CA GLN A 339 -14.71 7.10 4.64
C GLN A 339 -15.93 7.98 4.36
N ASN A 340 -16.67 8.35 5.42
CA ASN A 340 -17.84 9.23 5.31
C ASN A 340 -17.47 10.57 4.66
N PHE A 341 -16.35 11.18 5.07
CA PHE A 341 -15.90 12.43 4.48
C PHE A 341 -15.55 12.26 3.00
N LYS A 342 -14.86 11.18 2.62
CA LYS A 342 -14.56 10.88 1.21
C LYS A 342 -15.84 10.73 0.39
N ASP A 343 -16.83 10.01 0.90
CA ASP A 343 -18.03 9.64 0.16
C ASP A 343 -19.05 10.79 0.09
N GLN A 344 -19.11 11.65 1.12
CA GLN A 344 -19.97 12.84 1.16
C GLN A 344 -19.38 14.06 0.42
N ASN A 345 -18.10 14.01 0.03
CA ASN A 345 -17.42 15.13 -0.63
C ASN A 345 -16.74 14.67 -1.94
N PRO A 346 -17.49 14.17 -2.94
CA PRO A 346 -16.94 13.64 -4.19
C PRO A 346 -16.19 14.68 -5.04
N GLN A 347 -16.26 15.96 -4.69
CA GLN A 347 -15.56 17.06 -5.34
C GLN A 347 -14.13 17.29 -4.83
N ILE A 348 -13.71 16.68 -3.72
CA ILE A 348 -12.35 16.85 -3.21
C ILE A 348 -11.31 16.34 -4.21
N GLY A 349 -10.13 16.97 -4.22
CA GLY A 349 -9.07 16.64 -5.17
C GLY A 349 -8.62 15.17 -5.08
N ASN A 350 -8.17 14.61 -6.20
CA ASN A 350 -7.75 13.21 -6.30
C ASN A 350 -6.69 12.82 -5.25
N ASP A 351 -5.72 13.69 -4.98
CA ASP A 351 -4.70 13.46 -3.96
C ASP A 351 -5.30 13.24 -2.55
N LEU A 352 -6.31 14.03 -2.18
CA LEU A 352 -6.98 13.89 -0.88
C LEU A 352 -7.88 12.64 -0.86
N LYS A 353 -8.56 12.31 -1.97
CA LYS A 353 -9.32 11.05 -2.09
C LYS A 353 -8.42 9.84 -1.90
N GLU A 354 -7.26 9.84 -2.53
CA GLU A 354 -6.27 8.77 -2.40
C GLU A 354 -5.74 8.69 -0.97
N ALA A 355 -5.40 9.83 -0.35
CA ALA A 355 -4.97 9.87 1.05
C ALA A 355 -6.04 9.29 2.00
N LEU A 356 -7.31 9.66 1.82
CA LEU A 356 -8.43 9.13 2.61
C LEU A 356 -8.63 7.64 2.36
N ASN A 357 -8.50 7.17 1.11
CA ASN A 357 -8.63 5.76 0.77
C ASN A 357 -7.49 4.91 1.37
N PHE A 358 -6.27 5.43 1.35
CA PHE A 358 -5.10 4.76 1.92
C PHE A 358 -5.17 4.69 3.44
N TRP A 359 -5.39 5.83 4.11
CA TRP A 359 -5.40 5.89 5.58
C TRP A 359 -6.67 5.31 6.21
N SER A 360 -7.74 5.09 5.44
CA SER A 360 -8.91 4.34 5.92
C SER A 360 -8.75 2.81 5.86
N GLN A 361 -7.62 2.30 5.35
CA GLN A 361 -7.31 0.87 5.48
C GLN A 361 -6.99 0.54 6.95
N PRO A 362 -7.55 -0.52 7.56
CA PRO A 362 -7.31 -0.86 8.96
C PRO A 362 -5.82 -0.97 9.34
N GLY A 363 -5.02 -1.58 8.45
CA GLY A 363 -3.58 -1.70 8.62
C GLY A 363 -2.88 -0.35 8.64
N ALA A 364 -3.21 0.56 7.71
CA ALA A 364 -2.62 1.89 7.61
C ALA A 364 -3.06 2.79 8.77
N PHE A 365 -4.37 2.83 9.04
CA PHE A 365 -4.96 3.63 10.11
C PHE A 365 -4.29 3.32 11.46
N SER A 366 -4.11 2.03 11.76
CA SER A 366 -3.52 1.60 13.02
C SER A 366 -2.04 1.98 13.21
N LYS A 367 -1.32 2.25 12.12
CA LYS A 367 0.05 2.77 12.17
C LYS A 367 0.04 4.28 12.36
N LEU A 368 -0.97 4.95 11.80
CA LEU A 368 -1.10 6.40 11.89
C LEU A 368 -1.57 6.82 13.29
N GLU A 369 -2.57 6.14 13.87
CA GLU A 369 -3.17 6.50 15.17
C GLU A 369 -2.24 6.28 16.36
N THR A 370 -1.21 5.43 16.24
CA THR A 370 -0.21 5.26 17.29
C THR A 370 1.00 6.17 17.10
N GLY A 371 1.00 7.02 16.07
CA GLY A 371 2.19 7.72 15.59
C GLY A 371 2.87 8.65 16.61
N ALA A 372 2.12 9.17 17.59
CA ALA A 372 2.69 9.98 18.65
C ALA A 372 3.47 9.11 19.65
N ASN A 373 2.98 7.91 19.92
CA ASN A 373 3.39 7.05 21.03
C ASN A 373 3.43 5.55 20.64
N PRO A 374 4.20 5.16 19.60
CA PRO A 374 4.14 3.81 19.03
C PRO A 374 4.64 2.68 19.95
N LEU A 375 5.29 3.03 21.06
CA LEU A 375 5.80 2.09 22.06
C LEU A 375 4.94 2.03 23.33
N THR A 376 4.00 2.95 23.51
CA THR A 376 3.26 3.08 24.77
C THR A 376 1.75 3.15 24.57
N SER A 377 1.29 3.22 23.32
CA SER A 377 -0.14 3.28 22.99
C SER A 377 -0.55 2.14 22.07
N LYS A 378 -1.66 1.48 22.43
CA LYS A 378 -2.34 0.51 21.57
C LYS A 378 -3.27 1.28 20.60
N PRO A 379 -3.44 0.79 19.36
CA PRO A 379 -4.57 1.15 18.50
C PRO A 379 -5.90 1.25 19.27
N ASP A 380 -6.49 2.44 19.36
CA ASP A 380 -7.75 2.71 20.07
C ASP A 380 -8.90 3.11 19.13
N GLY A 381 -8.63 3.16 17.82
CA GLY A 381 -9.58 3.56 16.79
C GLY A 381 -9.73 5.08 16.65
N LYS A 382 -8.91 5.89 17.33
CA LYS A 382 -9.02 7.34 17.37
C LYS A 382 -7.72 7.99 16.92
N LEU A 383 -7.77 8.60 15.74
CA LEU A 383 -6.67 9.37 15.18
C LEU A 383 -6.71 10.81 15.69
N SER A 384 -5.61 11.31 16.26
CA SER A 384 -5.39 12.72 16.60
C SER A 384 -4.39 13.42 15.67
N LYS A 385 -4.30 14.76 15.72
CA LYS A 385 -3.27 15.53 14.99
C LYS A 385 -1.85 15.22 15.46
N ASP A 386 -1.69 14.94 16.75
CA ASP A 386 -0.40 14.60 17.34
C ASP A 386 0.09 13.24 16.82
N ASP A 387 -0.83 12.30 16.59
CA ASP A 387 -0.49 11.00 16.01
C ASP A 387 0.01 11.14 14.58
N ILE A 388 -0.71 11.89 13.74
CA ILE A 388 -0.31 12.15 12.36
C ILE A 388 1.05 12.85 12.30
N THR A 389 1.23 13.88 13.13
CA THR A 389 2.48 14.66 13.18
C THR A 389 3.65 13.83 13.72
N GLY A 390 3.40 13.01 14.76
CA GLY A 390 4.34 12.07 15.33
C GLY A 390 4.80 11.03 14.32
N TRP A 391 3.84 10.46 13.58
CA TRP A 391 4.12 9.48 12.52
C TRP A 391 5.00 10.09 11.42
N ILE A 392 4.63 11.25 10.86
CA ILE A 392 5.41 11.93 9.80
C ILE A 392 6.85 12.19 10.27
N LYS A 393 7.03 12.61 11.53
CA LYS A 393 8.32 13.01 12.08
C LYS A 393 9.22 11.80 12.39
N ASN A 394 8.65 10.74 12.96
CA ASN A 394 9.42 9.69 13.63
C ASN A 394 9.34 8.33 12.92
N GLU A 395 8.26 8.05 12.19
CA GLU A 395 7.96 6.71 11.67
C GLU A 395 7.83 6.63 10.15
N ALA A 396 7.55 7.75 9.47
CA ALA A 396 7.43 7.76 8.02
C ALA A 396 8.70 7.19 7.36
N PRO A 397 8.54 6.27 6.38
CA PRO A 397 9.66 5.64 5.71
C PRO A 397 10.52 6.68 4.98
N LYS A 398 11.81 6.37 4.80
CA LYS A 398 12.81 7.30 4.24
C LYS A 398 13.59 6.70 3.07
N ASP A 399 13.35 5.44 2.75
CA ASP A 399 13.99 4.73 1.66
C ASP A 399 13.10 3.59 1.15
N SER A 400 13.51 3.00 0.02
CA SER A 400 12.72 1.98 -0.65
C SER A 400 12.50 0.72 0.19
N SER A 401 13.43 0.35 1.09
CA SER A 401 13.32 -0.81 1.97
C SER A 401 12.27 -0.56 3.07
N SER A 402 12.33 0.61 3.73
CA SER A 402 11.33 1.03 4.73
C SER A 402 9.95 1.22 4.10
N ALA A 403 9.89 1.80 2.91
CA ALA A 403 8.62 2.03 2.22
C ALA A 403 7.90 0.73 1.87
N MET A 404 8.62 -0.26 1.33
CA MET A 404 8.03 -1.56 0.98
C MET A 404 7.67 -2.39 2.22
N SER A 405 8.51 -2.31 3.26
CA SER A 405 8.23 -2.91 4.57
C SER A 405 6.94 -2.34 5.17
N PHE A 406 6.78 -1.01 5.16
CA PHE A 406 5.60 -0.33 5.65
C PHE A 406 4.36 -0.76 4.87
N LEU A 407 4.43 -0.76 3.53
CA LEU A 407 3.32 -1.17 2.68
C LEU A 407 2.91 -2.63 2.90
N SER A 408 3.90 -3.53 3.01
CA SER A 408 3.67 -4.95 3.31
C SER A 408 2.99 -5.13 4.67
N SER A 409 3.42 -4.37 5.69
CA SER A 409 2.80 -4.39 7.02
C SER A 409 1.32 -4.03 7.00
N ILE A 410 0.95 -3.05 6.17
CA ILE A 410 -0.44 -2.61 6.00
C ILE A 410 -1.26 -3.73 5.36
N VAL A 411 -0.74 -4.29 4.27
CA VAL A 411 -1.40 -5.35 3.50
C VAL A 411 -1.69 -6.56 4.39
N ASN A 412 -0.73 -7.01 5.19
CA ASN A 412 -0.94 -8.19 6.05
C ASN A 412 -1.92 -7.93 7.17
N LYS A 413 -1.84 -6.75 7.78
CA LYS A 413 -2.79 -6.38 8.81
C LYS A 413 -4.20 -6.26 8.23
N ASN A 414 -4.35 -5.81 6.98
CA ASN A 414 -5.63 -5.81 6.30
C ASN A 414 -6.17 -7.23 6.09
N VAL A 415 -5.32 -8.21 5.74
CA VAL A 415 -5.73 -9.62 5.54
C VAL A 415 -6.44 -10.20 6.76
N VAL A 416 -5.97 -9.87 7.97
CA VAL A 416 -6.51 -10.44 9.22
C VAL A 416 -7.37 -9.46 10.01
N SER A 417 -7.62 -8.25 9.49
CA SER A 417 -8.33 -7.18 10.21
C SER A 417 -9.78 -7.51 10.62
N GLY A 418 -10.39 -8.51 9.99
CA GLY A 418 -11.74 -8.98 10.31
C GLY A 418 -11.79 -10.11 11.34
N VAL A 419 -10.66 -10.58 11.86
CA VAL A 419 -10.57 -11.70 12.80
C VAL A 419 -10.57 -11.20 14.24
N ASP A 420 -11.45 -11.75 15.08
CA ASP A 420 -11.53 -11.43 16.51
C ASP A 420 -10.50 -12.24 17.31
N THR A 421 -9.37 -11.62 17.61
CA THR A 421 -8.28 -12.27 18.37
C THR A 421 -8.49 -12.24 19.89
N SER A 422 -9.61 -11.70 20.40
CA SER A 422 -9.85 -11.56 21.84
C SER A 422 -10.07 -12.89 22.56
N LYS A 423 -10.46 -13.93 21.81
CA LYS A 423 -10.72 -15.28 22.33
C LYS A 423 -9.53 -16.22 22.18
N LEU A 424 -8.51 -15.82 21.42
CA LEU A 424 -7.32 -16.61 21.19
C LEU A 424 -6.44 -16.63 22.45
N ASN A 425 -5.86 -17.79 22.70
CA ASN A 425 -5.00 -18.05 23.84
C ASN A 425 -3.98 -19.14 23.48
N LYS A 426 -3.19 -19.59 24.46
CA LYS A 426 -2.13 -20.59 24.29
C LYS A 426 -2.57 -21.90 23.61
N ASP A 427 -3.85 -22.29 23.70
CA ASP A 427 -4.38 -23.48 23.01
C ASP A 427 -4.15 -23.42 21.49
N ILE A 428 -3.92 -22.24 20.90
CA ILE A 428 -3.56 -22.10 19.48
C ILE A 428 -2.21 -22.71 19.12
N PHE A 429 -1.29 -22.83 20.08
CA PHE A 429 0.02 -23.45 19.90
C PHE A 429 0.04 -24.91 20.38
N GLU A 430 -0.71 -25.23 21.43
CA GLU A 430 -0.80 -26.58 21.99
C GLU A 430 -1.70 -27.49 21.15
N HIS A 431 -2.75 -26.91 20.56
CA HIS A 431 -3.77 -27.59 19.77
C HIS A 431 -4.12 -26.80 18.49
N PRO A 432 -3.14 -26.49 17.62
CA PRO A 432 -3.35 -25.68 16.41
C PRO A 432 -4.40 -26.27 15.46
N GLU A 433 -4.69 -27.58 15.55
CA GLU A 433 -5.73 -28.26 14.79
C GLU A 433 -7.16 -27.85 15.15
N LYS A 434 -7.39 -27.24 16.33
CA LYS A 434 -8.72 -26.78 16.78
C LYS A 434 -9.06 -25.37 16.28
N HIS A 435 -8.09 -24.65 15.73
CA HIS A 435 -8.22 -23.24 15.34
C HIS A 435 -8.29 -23.10 13.83
N SER A 436 -9.04 -22.09 13.36
CA SER A 436 -9.13 -21.81 11.92
C SER A 436 -7.79 -21.30 11.37
N THR A 437 -7.61 -21.40 10.05
CA THR A 437 -6.44 -20.84 9.37
C THR A 437 -6.37 -19.33 9.56
N GLU A 438 -7.50 -18.64 9.57
CA GLU A 438 -7.65 -17.21 9.82
C GLU A 438 -7.24 -16.83 11.24
N ASP A 439 -7.67 -17.60 12.25
CA ASP A 439 -7.29 -17.38 13.66
C ASP A 439 -5.78 -17.53 13.85
N LYS A 440 -5.20 -18.60 13.28
CA LYS A 440 -3.76 -18.84 13.29
C LYS A 440 -2.99 -17.73 12.57
N ALA A 441 -3.47 -17.28 11.42
CA ALA A 441 -2.86 -16.17 10.69
C ALA A 441 -2.95 -14.84 11.48
N ALA A 442 -4.06 -14.58 12.16
CA ALA A 442 -4.25 -13.39 12.99
C ALA A 442 -3.36 -13.40 14.23
N ALA A 443 -3.27 -14.53 14.94
CA ALA A 443 -2.34 -14.72 16.04
C ALA A 443 -0.89 -14.51 15.59
N LEU A 444 -0.53 -15.03 14.41
CA LEU A 444 0.81 -14.82 13.85
C LEU A 444 1.14 -13.34 13.64
N GLN A 445 0.19 -12.54 13.13
CA GLN A 445 0.39 -11.10 12.98
C GLN A 445 0.51 -10.38 14.33
N GLU A 446 -0.20 -10.82 15.37
CA GLU A 446 -0.05 -10.27 16.72
C GLU A 446 1.31 -10.59 17.34
N LEU A 447 1.80 -11.83 17.17
CA LEU A 447 3.12 -12.22 17.65
C LEU A 447 4.23 -11.44 16.93
N LEU A 448 4.10 -11.24 15.62
CA LEU A 448 5.00 -10.39 14.84
C LEU A 448 5.01 -8.93 15.34
N LEU A 449 3.86 -8.39 15.74
CA LEU A 449 3.77 -7.07 16.36
C LEU A 449 4.43 -7.06 17.74
N ALA A 450 4.24 -8.09 18.55
CA ALA A 450 4.86 -8.21 19.86
C ALA A 450 6.39 -8.30 19.76
N GLN A 451 6.90 -9.11 18.83
CA GLN A 451 8.32 -9.22 18.51
C GLN A 451 8.90 -7.85 18.12
N GLN A 452 8.20 -7.08 17.27
CA GLN A 452 8.59 -5.72 16.91
C GLN A 452 8.62 -4.76 18.09
N LEU A 453 7.66 -4.87 19.01
CA LEU A 453 7.65 -4.05 20.23
C LEU A 453 8.87 -4.34 21.10
N VAL A 454 9.25 -5.61 21.26
CA VAL A 454 10.44 -6.00 22.03
C VAL A 454 11.71 -5.45 21.36
N VAL A 455 11.85 -5.61 20.04
CA VAL A 455 13.00 -5.10 19.29
C VAL A 455 13.09 -3.56 19.39
N LYS A 456 12.01 -2.84 19.06
CA LYS A 456 12.00 -1.37 19.11
C LYS A 456 12.17 -0.84 20.54
N GLY A 457 11.60 -1.53 21.53
CA GLY A 457 11.78 -1.20 22.94
C GLY A 457 13.24 -1.32 23.36
N GLY A 458 13.93 -2.40 22.95
CA GLY A 458 15.36 -2.60 23.20
C GLY A 458 16.21 -1.50 22.58
N GLN A 459 15.96 -1.19 21.30
CA GLN A 459 16.64 -0.09 20.58
C GLN A 459 16.40 1.29 21.21
N SER A 460 15.22 1.47 21.81
CA SER A 460 14.82 2.72 22.46
C SER A 460 15.26 2.81 23.93
N GLY A 461 15.99 1.80 24.42
CA GLY A 461 16.49 1.77 25.80
C GLY A 461 15.41 1.49 26.85
N MET A 462 14.28 0.86 26.50
CA MET A 462 13.21 0.55 27.47
C MET A 462 13.67 -0.40 28.58
N TRP A 463 14.67 -1.25 28.31
CA TRP A 463 15.33 -2.10 29.31
C TRP A 463 16.65 -1.51 29.82
N GLY A 464 16.86 -0.20 29.66
CA GLY A 464 18.13 0.47 29.92
C GLY A 464 18.51 0.58 31.39
N ASP A 465 17.51 0.65 32.29
CA ASP A 465 17.69 0.79 33.74
C ASP A 465 16.97 -0.32 34.52
N ASP A 466 17.32 -0.47 35.79
CA ASP A 466 16.86 -1.57 36.63
C ASP A 466 15.38 -1.44 37.03
N TYR A 467 14.87 -0.22 37.23
CA TYR A 467 13.43 -0.01 37.44
C TYR A 467 12.64 -0.49 36.23
N SER A 468 13.02 -0.04 35.03
CA SER A 468 12.27 -0.36 33.81
C SER A 468 12.27 -1.86 33.52
N LYS A 469 13.39 -2.57 33.75
CA LYS A 469 13.43 -4.05 33.64
C LYS A 469 12.42 -4.71 34.56
N VAL A 470 12.39 -4.32 35.84
CA VAL A 470 11.47 -4.90 36.84
C VAL A 470 10.02 -4.52 36.53
N ALA A 471 9.75 -3.26 36.22
CA ALA A 471 8.41 -2.75 35.93
C ALA A 471 7.81 -3.43 34.68
N ILE A 472 8.56 -3.48 33.56
CA ILE A 472 8.12 -4.13 32.34
C ILE A 472 7.86 -5.61 32.60
N SER A 473 8.80 -6.31 33.25
CA SER A 473 8.69 -7.73 33.59
C SER A 473 7.46 -8.02 34.46
N ASN A 474 7.22 -7.23 35.51
CA ASN A 474 6.08 -7.40 36.41
C ASN A 474 4.73 -7.12 35.74
N ILE A 475 4.65 -6.07 34.91
CA ILE A 475 3.41 -5.67 34.24
C ILE A 475 3.09 -6.60 33.07
N ALA A 476 4.07 -6.87 32.20
CA ALA A 476 3.91 -7.73 31.04
C ALA A 476 3.92 -9.23 31.39
N ARG A 477 4.29 -9.60 32.63
CA ARG A 477 4.46 -10.98 33.10
C ARG A 477 5.50 -11.76 32.31
N THR A 478 6.64 -11.12 32.00
CA THR A 478 7.71 -11.69 31.18
C THR A 478 9.04 -11.76 31.91
N ASN A 479 10.01 -12.47 31.34
CA ASN A 479 11.40 -12.44 31.72
C ASN A 479 11.97 -10.99 31.64
N PRO A 480 12.80 -10.55 32.60
CA PRO A 480 13.44 -9.24 32.55
C PRO A 480 14.50 -9.09 31.44
N ASP A 481 15.01 -10.19 30.86
CA ASP A 481 15.86 -10.17 29.67
C ASP A 481 15.01 -10.21 28.39
N PRO A 482 14.98 -9.13 27.57
CA PRO A 482 14.21 -9.11 26.33
C PRO A 482 14.61 -10.21 25.32
N LYS A 483 15.82 -10.79 25.42
CA LYS A 483 16.23 -11.89 24.55
C LYS A 483 15.48 -13.18 24.81
N GLU A 484 15.18 -13.47 26.08
CA GLU A 484 14.42 -14.66 26.44
C GLU A 484 12.95 -14.50 26.04
N ILE A 485 12.42 -13.27 26.11
CA ILE A 485 11.08 -12.95 25.56
C ILE A 485 11.06 -13.22 24.05
N LEU A 486 12.03 -12.70 23.31
CA LEU A 486 12.12 -12.91 21.86
C LEU A 486 12.20 -14.39 21.50
N LYS A 487 13.03 -15.15 22.21
CA LYS A 487 13.19 -16.59 21.98
C LYS A 487 11.87 -17.35 22.11
N ASP A 488 11.04 -17.00 23.09
CA ASP A 488 9.73 -17.64 23.28
C ASP A 488 8.73 -17.20 22.21
N ILE A 489 8.67 -15.89 21.90
CA ILE A 489 7.86 -15.39 20.78
C ILE A 489 8.21 -16.12 19.47
N ASP A 490 9.51 -16.22 19.15
CA ASP A 490 10.01 -16.87 17.92
C ASP A 490 9.60 -18.34 17.86
N LYS A 491 9.67 -19.06 18.99
CA LYS A 491 9.21 -20.44 19.09
C LYS A 491 7.72 -20.59 18.75
N GLN A 492 6.87 -19.66 19.21
CA GLN A 492 5.44 -19.70 18.91
C GLN A 492 5.15 -19.30 17.46
N ILE A 493 5.89 -18.32 16.93
CA ILE A 493 5.84 -17.93 15.52
C ILE A 493 6.17 -19.12 14.60
N ASP A 494 7.20 -19.90 14.95
CA ASP A 494 7.62 -21.08 14.20
C ASP A 494 6.51 -22.14 14.08
N ILE A 495 5.70 -22.33 15.13
CA ILE A 495 4.56 -23.26 15.10
C ILE A 495 3.54 -22.82 14.06
N LEU A 496 3.15 -21.54 14.07
CA LEU A 496 2.13 -21.02 13.18
C LEU A 496 2.61 -20.90 11.73
N GLN A 497 3.91 -20.74 11.51
CA GLN A 497 4.50 -20.66 10.16
C GLN A 497 4.88 -22.00 9.57
N GLY A 498 5.11 -22.99 10.44
CA GLY A 498 5.18 -24.38 10.04
C GLY A 498 3.87 -24.88 9.44
N ASP A 499 2.75 -24.17 9.63
CA ASP A 499 1.45 -24.51 9.05
C ASP A 499 1.34 -24.05 7.57
N PRO A 500 1.30 -25.00 6.61
CA PRO A 500 1.22 -24.67 5.19
C PRO A 500 -0.08 -23.94 4.80
N GLU A 501 -1.17 -24.19 5.52
CA GLU A 501 -2.46 -23.53 5.24
C GLU A 501 -2.40 -22.06 5.63
N VAL A 502 -1.76 -21.73 6.74
CA VAL A 502 -1.53 -20.34 7.19
C VAL A 502 -0.67 -19.59 6.19
N VAL A 503 0.45 -20.19 5.74
CA VAL A 503 1.34 -19.59 4.75
C VAL A 503 0.60 -19.37 3.42
N LYS A 504 -0.17 -20.35 2.96
CA LYS A 504 -0.97 -20.23 1.75
C LYS A 504 -2.01 -19.12 1.87
N TYR A 505 -2.74 -19.09 2.99
CA TYR A 505 -3.75 -18.07 3.26
C TYR A 505 -3.16 -16.65 3.24
N LEU A 506 -2.05 -16.42 3.94
CA LEU A 506 -1.39 -15.11 3.96
C LEU A 506 -0.89 -14.71 2.56
N ASN A 507 -0.26 -15.61 1.81
CA ASN A 507 0.25 -15.30 0.47
C ASN A 507 -0.87 -14.93 -0.52
N GLU A 508 -1.93 -15.74 -0.59
CA GLU A 508 -3.04 -15.51 -1.54
C GLU A 508 -3.82 -14.24 -1.19
N ASN A 509 -4.02 -13.96 0.10
CA ASN A 509 -4.80 -12.80 0.52
C ASN A 509 -3.96 -11.51 0.54
N SER A 510 -2.67 -11.56 0.88
CA SER A 510 -1.81 -10.38 0.81
C SER A 510 -1.65 -9.88 -0.63
N ALA A 511 -1.53 -10.77 -1.62
CA ALA A 511 -1.51 -10.36 -3.03
C ALA A 511 -2.81 -9.64 -3.44
N LYS A 512 -3.97 -10.19 -3.08
CA LYS A 512 -5.28 -9.56 -3.36
C LYS A 512 -5.44 -8.20 -2.67
N GLN A 513 -4.98 -8.08 -1.43
CA GLN A 513 -5.03 -6.83 -0.67
C GLN A 513 -4.08 -5.78 -1.24
N MET A 514 -2.88 -6.17 -1.70
CA MET A 514 -1.97 -5.28 -2.41
C MET A 514 -2.60 -4.74 -3.69
N ASP A 515 -3.20 -5.63 -4.50
CA ASP A 515 -3.90 -5.24 -5.73
C ASP A 515 -5.01 -4.23 -5.47
N LYS A 516 -5.88 -4.53 -4.51
CA LYS A 516 -6.98 -3.63 -4.10
C LYS A 516 -6.46 -2.27 -3.62
N LEU A 517 -5.37 -2.26 -2.86
CA LEU A 517 -4.76 -1.04 -2.36
C LEU A 517 -4.21 -0.18 -3.52
N LEU A 518 -3.50 -0.78 -4.46
CA LEU A 518 -2.91 -0.04 -5.59
C LEU A 518 -3.95 0.40 -6.63
N GLU A 519 -5.01 -0.38 -6.85
CA GLU A 519 -6.14 0.01 -7.70
C GLU A 519 -6.89 1.23 -7.13
N GLY A 520 -7.00 1.30 -5.79
CA GLY A 520 -7.59 2.44 -5.09
C GLY A 520 -6.69 3.67 -4.94
N ASN A 521 -5.40 3.58 -5.31
CA ASN A 521 -4.39 4.60 -5.08
C ASN A 521 -3.41 4.71 -6.26
N LYS A 522 -3.85 5.34 -7.34
CA LYS A 522 -3.03 5.47 -8.56
C LYS A 522 -1.71 6.22 -8.30
N GLY A 523 -1.74 7.30 -7.51
CA GLY A 523 -0.53 8.04 -7.13
C GLY A 523 0.48 7.19 -6.36
N LEU A 524 0.03 6.27 -5.50
CA LEU A 524 0.90 5.31 -4.82
C LEU A 524 1.52 4.31 -5.79
N LYS A 525 0.72 3.78 -6.73
CA LYS A 525 1.23 2.87 -7.77
C LYS A 525 2.30 3.55 -8.64
N ASP A 526 2.06 4.79 -9.05
CA ASP A 526 3.01 5.58 -9.83
C ASP A 526 4.30 5.85 -9.02
N ALA A 527 4.18 6.12 -7.71
CA ALA A 527 5.32 6.30 -6.82
C ALA A 527 6.14 5.01 -6.64
N LEU A 528 5.50 3.84 -6.51
CA LEU A 528 6.16 2.54 -6.46
C LEU A 528 6.95 2.25 -7.73
N GLN A 529 6.35 2.51 -8.90
CA GLN A 529 7.02 2.36 -10.19
C GLN A 529 8.27 3.23 -10.26
N LYS A 530 8.15 4.50 -9.86
CA LYS A 530 9.26 5.45 -9.88
C LYS A 530 10.36 5.08 -8.89
N THR A 531 10.03 4.65 -7.66
CA THR A 531 11.01 4.12 -6.71
C THR A 531 11.73 2.89 -7.27
N TYR A 532 11.02 1.98 -7.93
CA TYR A 532 11.64 0.82 -8.56
C TYR A 532 12.65 1.23 -9.64
N GLU A 533 12.29 2.19 -10.51
CA GLU A 533 13.17 2.68 -11.57
C GLU A 533 14.39 3.45 -11.04
N ASP A 534 14.15 4.41 -10.14
CA ASP A 534 15.15 5.38 -9.70
C ASP A 534 16.11 4.83 -8.64
N ASP A 535 15.63 3.91 -7.79
CA ASP A 535 16.36 3.41 -6.62
C ASP A 535 16.70 1.91 -6.72
N ILE A 536 15.76 1.04 -7.13
CA ILE A 536 16.02 -0.41 -7.22
C ILE A 536 16.87 -0.73 -8.45
N LYS A 537 16.37 -0.43 -9.65
CA LYS A 537 17.00 -0.76 -10.94
C LYS A 537 18.32 -0.01 -11.19
N SER A 538 18.52 1.11 -10.51
CA SER A 538 19.75 1.90 -10.57
C SER A 538 20.87 1.34 -9.70
N GLY A 539 20.57 0.47 -8.73
CA GLY A 539 21.52 -0.02 -7.73
C GLY A 539 21.68 0.88 -6.49
N LYS A 540 21.08 2.08 -6.47
CA LYS A 540 21.19 3.00 -5.32
C LYS A 540 20.66 2.40 -4.03
N ALA A 541 19.59 1.61 -4.09
CA ALA A 541 19.03 0.95 -2.92
C ALA A 541 20.04 -0.05 -2.31
N LEU A 542 20.74 -0.83 -3.13
CA LEU A 542 21.80 -1.73 -2.67
C LEU A 542 22.94 -0.96 -2.01
N ASP A 543 23.37 0.16 -2.61
CA ASP A 543 24.41 1.01 -2.03
C ASP A 543 24.00 1.57 -0.67
N LYS A 544 22.74 2.03 -0.52
CA LYS A 544 22.18 2.53 0.75
C LYS A 544 22.13 1.44 1.83
N ILE A 545 21.68 0.24 1.46
CA ILE A 545 21.61 -0.92 2.37
C ILE A 545 23.01 -1.29 2.84
N TRP A 546 23.96 -1.40 1.90
CA TRP A 546 25.35 -1.70 2.23
C TRP A 546 25.97 -0.66 3.16
N ASP A 547 25.84 0.63 2.83
CA ASP A 547 26.41 1.72 3.62
C ASP A 547 25.84 1.73 5.04
N SER A 548 24.56 1.38 5.19
CA SER A 548 23.89 1.26 6.49
C SER A 548 24.41 0.06 7.30
N ALA A 549 24.59 -1.10 6.65
CA ALA A 549 25.13 -2.32 7.27
C ALA A 549 26.63 -2.22 7.62
N SER A 550 27.34 -1.22 7.10
CA SER A 550 28.79 -1.06 7.26
C SER A 550 29.20 -0.13 8.41
N LYS A 551 28.25 0.53 9.09
CA LYS A 551 28.55 1.60 10.07
C LYS A 551 29.36 1.15 11.29
N ASP A 552 29.29 -0.13 11.66
CA ASP A 552 30.00 -0.69 12.82
C ASP A 552 31.39 -1.26 12.47
N GLY A 553 31.90 -0.98 11.26
CA GLY A 553 33.22 -1.44 10.80
C GLY A 553 33.31 -2.92 10.42
N LYS A 554 32.18 -3.65 10.44
CA LYS A 554 32.05 -5.03 9.95
C LYS A 554 30.88 -5.13 8.98
N THR A 555 31.14 -4.97 7.69
CA THR A 555 30.10 -5.09 6.66
C THR A 555 29.70 -6.55 6.46
N ASP A 556 28.42 -6.88 6.70
CA ASP A 556 27.85 -8.17 6.29
C ASP A 556 27.24 -8.08 4.90
N GLN A 557 28.11 -8.13 3.88
CA GLN A 557 27.73 -7.96 2.48
C GLN A 557 26.67 -8.93 1.97
N ARG A 558 26.63 -10.16 2.51
CA ARG A 558 25.64 -11.17 2.11
C ARG A 558 24.24 -10.74 2.52
N SER A 559 24.13 -10.20 3.72
CA SER A 559 22.88 -9.68 4.30
C SER A 559 22.38 -8.48 3.50
N ALA A 560 23.28 -7.57 3.15
CA ALA A 560 22.95 -6.43 2.30
C ALA A 560 22.43 -6.86 0.92
N LEU A 561 23.06 -7.85 0.30
CA LEU A 561 22.62 -8.39 -1.00
C LEU A 561 21.27 -9.11 -0.90
N ALA A 562 21.09 -9.94 0.14
CA ALA A 562 19.85 -10.66 0.37
C ALA A 562 18.67 -9.71 0.64
N GLU A 563 18.88 -8.68 1.46
CA GLU A 563 17.89 -7.64 1.73
C GLU A 563 17.51 -6.92 0.44
N PHE A 564 18.49 -6.49 -0.35
CA PHE A 564 18.24 -5.80 -1.62
C PHE A 564 17.44 -6.66 -2.60
N VAL A 565 17.83 -7.92 -2.82
CA VAL A 565 17.15 -8.84 -3.74
C VAL A 565 15.71 -9.10 -3.29
N THR A 566 15.50 -9.27 -1.97
CA THR A 566 14.17 -9.47 -1.40
C THR A 566 13.30 -8.24 -1.64
N ASN A 567 13.82 -7.05 -1.31
CA ASN A 567 13.11 -5.79 -1.51
C ASN A 567 12.76 -5.59 -3.00
N ALA A 568 13.72 -5.78 -3.91
CA ALA A 568 13.49 -5.66 -5.35
C ALA A 568 12.37 -6.57 -5.86
N LYS A 569 12.32 -7.82 -5.37
CA LYS A 569 11.27 -8.79 -5.74
C LYS A 569 9.91 -8.41 -5.19
N LEU A 570 9.83 -7.79 -4.01
CA LEU A 570 8.57 -7.26 -3.47
C LEU A 570 8.02 -6.14 -4.34
N TYR A 571 8.88 -5.20 -4.80
CA TYR A 571 8.46 -4.18 -5.78
C TYR A 571 7.98 -4.81 -7.09
N GLN A 572 8.72 -5.77 -7.64
CA GLN A 572 8.35 -6.47 -8.87
C GLN A 572 7.01 -7.18 -8.76
N SER A 573 6.74 -7.80 -7.60
CA SER A 573 5.49 -8.48 -7.31
C SER A 573 4.33 -7.49 -7.20
N ALA A 574 4.49 -6.40 -6.43
CA ALA A 574 3.49 -5.36 -6.27
C ALA A 574 3.14 -4.67 -7.61
N LEU A 575 4.13 -4.50 -8.48
CA LEU A 575 3.98 -3.89 -9.80
C LEU A 575 3.56 -4.89 -10.89
N LYS A 576 3.38 -6.18 -10.55
CA LYS A 576 3.06 -7.27 -11.49
C LYS A 576 4.01 -7.32 -12.69
N MET A 577 5.30 -7.13 -12.43
CA MET A 577 6.32 -7.11 -13.47
C MET A 577 6.52 -8.50 -14.09
N ASP A 578 6.90 -8.50 -15.37
CA ASP A 578 7.33 -9.73 -16.05
C ASP A 578 8.54 -10.34 -15.33
N PRO A 579 8.48 -11.61 -14.87
CA PRO A 579 9.53 -12.23 -14.07
C PRO A 579 10.92 -12.25 -14.74
N LYS A 580 10.99 -12.26 -16.07
CA LYS A 580 12.26 -12.28 -16.80
C LYS A 580 12.89 -10.89 -16.88
N ALA A 581 12.11 -9.87 -17.22
CA ALA A 581 12.58 -8.49 -17.19
C ALA A 581 13.01 -8.09 -15.76
N ALA A 582 12.23 -8.51 -14.77
CA ALA A 582 12.50 -8.36 -13.35
C ALA A 582 13.85 -8.96 -12.90
N ALA A 583 14.15 -10.21 -13.28
CA ALA A 583 15.42 -10.84 -12.92
C ALA A 583 16.64 -10.09 -13.50
N LYS A 584 16.53 -9.64 -14.75
CA LYS A 584 17.60 -8.87 -15.41
C LYS A 584 17.81 -7.51 -14.74
N ASP A 585 16.74 -6.83 -14.34
CA ASP A 585 16.84 -5.54 -13.65
C ASP A 585 17.62 -5.64 -12.34
N ILE A 586 17.47 -6.74 -11.58
CA ILE A 586 18.25 -6.98 -10.35
C ILE A 586 19.73 -7.20 -10.68
N GLN A 587 20.05 -7.99 -11.70
CA GLN A 587 21.43 -8.19 -12.14
C GLN A 587 22.08 -6.88 -12.61
N ASP A 588 21.35 -6.09 -13.39
CA ASP A 588 21.79 -4.81 -13.89
C ASP A 588 21.99 -3.82 -12.73
N ALA A 589 21.12 -3.86 -11.70
CA ALA A 589 21.26 -3.04 -10.50
C ALA A 589 22.50 -3.42 -9.67
N VAL A 590 22.73 -4.70 -9.42
CA VAL A 590 23.94 -5.18 -8.73
C VAL A 590 25.19 -4.81 -9.52
N SER A 591 25.14 -4.90 -10.85
CA SER A 591 26.26 -4.53 -11.72
C SER A 591 26.57 -3.03 -11.72
N LYS A 592 25.58 -2.18 -11.46
CA LYS A 592 25.72 -0.72 -11.35
C LYS A 592 26.08 -0.24 -9.94
N SER A 593 25.90 -1.08 -8.92
CA SER A 593 26.28 -0.77 -7.55
C SER A 593 27.76 -0.43 -7.47
N LYS A 594 28.10 0.55 -6.62
CA LYS A 594 29.50 0.91 -6.36
C LYS A 594 30.29 -0.23 -5.68
N HIS A 595 29.59 -1.22 -5.11
CA HIS A 595 30.14 -2.35 -4.37
C HIS A 595 30.24 -3.66 -5.18
N ILE A 596 30.08 -3.60 -6.52
CA ILE A 596 30.17 -4.77 -7.39
C ILE A 596 31.53 -5.50 -7.30
N GLY A 597 32.61 -4.77 -7.02
CA GLY A 597 33.95 -5.35 -6.87
C GLY A 597 34.03 -6.30 -5.68
N GLU A 598 33.45 -5.90 -4.55
CA GLU A 598 33.38 -6.63 -3.30
C GLU A 598 32.55 -7.90 -3.46
N PHE A 599 31.39 -7.82 -4.12
CA PHE A 599 30.56 -8.99 -4.41
C PHE A 599 31.27 -10.01 -5.31
N LYS A 600 31.96 -9.55 -6.36
CA LYS A 600 32.77 -10.41 -7.24
C LYS A 600 33.90 -11.07 -6.47
N SER A 601 34.61 -10.29 -5.64
CA SER A 601 35.71 -10.79 -4.80
C SER A 601 35.23 -11.84 -3.81
N TYR A 602 34.09 -11.64 -3.14
CA TYR A 602 33.52 -12.63 -2.24
C TYR A 602 33.17 -13.93 -2.98
N TYR A 603 32.49 -13.82 -4.12
CA TYR A 603 32.13 -14.99 -4.93
C TYR A 603 33.38 -15.77 -5.35
N GLU A 604 34.43 -15.10 -5.82
CA GLU A 604 35.66 -15.76 -6.27
C GLU A 604 36.50 -16.33 -5.12
N ASN A 605 36.71 -15.54 -4.06
CA ASN A 605 37.69 -15.85 -3.02
C ASN A 605 37.11 -16.59 -1.82
N GLN A 606 35.79 -16.65 -1.66
CA GLN A 606 35.14 -17.32 -0.54
C GLN A 606 34.28 -18.49 -1.03
N LEU A 607 33.46 -18.27 -2.06
CA LEU A 607 32.56 -19.30 -2.59
C LEU A 607 33.31 -20.22 -3.56
N VAL A 608 33.85 -19.70 -4.66
CA VAL A 608 34.54 -20.50 -5.69
C VAL A 608 35.80 -21.19 -5.15
N SER A 609 36.54 -20.57 -4.21
CA SER A 609 37.69 -21.20 -3.55
C SER A 609 37.32 -22.34 -2.59
N GLY A 610 36.07 -22.35 -2.12
CA GLY A 610 35.58 -23.23 -1.05
C GLY A 610 36.01 -22.82 0.35
N ASP A 611 36.69 -21.68 0.54
CA ASP A 611 37.15 -21.23 1.86
C ASP A 611 35.99 -20.94 2.82
N ARG A 612 34.86 -20.47 2.29
CA ARG A 612 33.63 -20.31 3.06
C ARG A 612 33.10 -21.64 3.60
N LEU A 613 33.08 -22.67 2.75
CA LEU A 613 32.67 -24.01 3.16
C LEU A 613 33.64 -24.58 4.20
N LYS A 614 34.96 -24.48 3.97
CA LYS A 614 35.99 -24.90 4.95
C LYS A 614 35.80 -24.21 6.29
N ALA A 615 35.52 -22.90 6.29
CA ALA A 615 35.32 -22.15 7.51
C ALA A 615 34.09 -22.65 8.28
N MET A 616 32.97 -22.91 7.59
CA MET A 616 31.76 -23.43 8.24
C MET A 616 31.93 -24.86 8.75
N LEU A 617 32.66 -25.71 8.02
CA LEU A 617 32.92 -27.09 8.43
C LEU A 617 33.78 -27.22 9.71
N LYS A 618 34.39 -26.13 10.20
CA LYS A 618 35.11 -26.12 11.48
C LYS A 618 34.18 -26.15 12.68
N ASP A 619 33.08 -25.41 12.58
CA ASP A 619 32.23 -25.08 13.72
C ASP A 619 30.81 -25.67 13.59
N HIS A 620 30.50 -26.32 12.45
CA HIS A 620 29.14 -26.73 12.10
C HIS A 620 29.06 -28.10 11.42
N SER A 621 27.86 -28.69 11.43
CA SER A 621 27.62 -29.98 10.76
C SER A 621 27.85 -29.86 9.25
N PHE A 622 28.25 -30.96 8.62
CA PHE A 622 28.46 -31.01 7.17
C PHE A 622 27.22 -30.56 6.39
N GLN A 623 26.03 -31.00 6.84
CA GLN A 623 24.76 -30.67 6.21
C GLN A 623 24.45 -29.18 6.30
N ASP A 624 24.63 -28.57 7.46
CA ASP A 624 24.34 -27.14 7.65
C ASP A 624 25.33 -26.25 6.90
N ALA A 625 26.61 -26.63 6.90
CA ALA A 625 27.66 -25.93 6.17
C ALA A 625 27.45 -25.99 4.64
N VAL A 626 27.15 -27.17 4.09
CA VAL A 626 26.89 -27.35 2.66
C VAL A 626 25.61 -26.64 2.21
N SER A 627 24.54 -26.74 3.01
CA SER A 627 23.29 -26.04 2.73
C SER A 627 23.52 -24.53 2.66
N THR A 628 24.20 -23.99 3.67
CA THR A 628 24.54 -22.57 3.78
C THR A 628 25.35 -22.09 2.57
N PHE A 629 26.44 -22.79 2.29
CA PHE A 629 27.33 -22.49 1.17
C PHE A 629 26.59 -22.51 -0.18
N SER A 630 25.71 -23.48 -0.38
CA SER A 630 24.98 -23.66 -1.64
C SER A 630 24.01 -22.52 -1.90
N MET A 631 23.29 -22.07 -0.87
CA MET A 631 22.40 -20.92 -0.97
C MET A 631 23.16 -19.61 -1.19
N GLU A 632 24.30 -19.37 -0.51
CA GLU A 632 25.15 -18.19 -0.74
C GLU A 632 25.63 -18.19 -2.22
N THR A 633 26.06 -19.36 -2.71
CA THR A 633 26.46 -19.56 -4.11
C THR A 633 25.32 -19.28 -5.10
N ALA A 634 24.09 -19.73 -4.79
CA ALA A 634 22.92 -19.49 -5.61
C ALA A 634 22.54 -18.00 -5.67
N LEU A 635 22.51 -17.34 -4.50
CA LEU A 635 22.19 -15.91 -4.38
C LEU A 635 23.15 -15.09 -5.24
N TYR A 636 24.46 -15.25 -5.03
CA TYR A 636 25.47 -14.51 -5.78
C TYR A 636 25.47 -14.89 -7.26
N GLY A 637 25.35 -16.18 -7.58
CA GLY A 637 25.26 -16.67 -8.95
C GLY A 637 24.07 -16.10 -9.73
N SER A 638 22.97 -15.75 -9.03
CA SER A 638 21.75 -15.23 -9.64
C SER A 638 21.77 -13.74 -9.96
N VAL A 639 22.62 -12.98 -9.27
CA VAL A 639 22.64 -11.51 -9.36
C VAL A 639 23.94 -10.94 -9.91
N LEU A 640 25.04 -11.70 -9.87
CA LEU A 640 26.28 -11.32 -10.51
C LEU A 640 26.20 -11.52 -12.04
N PRO A 641 27.01 -10.77 -12.82
CA PRO A 641 27.07 -10.94 -14.27
C PRO A 641 27.30 -12.40 -14.67
N PRO A 642 26.47 -12.98 -15.57
CA PRO A 642 26.63 -14.37 -16.02
C PRO A 642 28.03 -14.64 -16.59
N GLU A 643 28.56 -13.72 -17.39
CA GLU A 643 29.91 -13.82 -17.98
C GLU A 643 31.05 -13.93 -16.96
N PHE A 644 30.82 -13.41 -15.74
CA PHE A 644 31.78 -13.51 -14.64
C PHE A 644 31.65 -14.87 -13.93
N THR A 645 30.43 -15.26 -13.57
CA THR A 645 30.16 -16.48 -12.80
C THR A 645 30.44 -17.75 -13.61
N GLU A 646 30.08 -17.79 -14.90
CA GLU A 646 30.29 -18.94 -15.78
C GLU A 646 31.77 -19.34 -15.93
N LYS A 647 32.70 -18.37 -15.88
CA LYS A 647 34.15 -18.63 -15.95
C LYS A 647 34.66 -19.36 -14.70
N LEU A 648 33.93 -19.28 -13.60
CA LEU A 648 34.32 -19.79 -12.29
C LEU A 648 33.60 -21.09 -11.92
N ASP A 649 32.49 -21.43 -12.60
CA ASP A 649 31.66 -22.62 -12.33
C ASP A 649 32.47 -23.93 -12.24
N LYS A 650 33.41 -24.15 -13.17
CA LYS A 650 34.24 -25.36 -13.16
C LYS A 650 35.06 -25.46 -11.88
N LYS A 651 35.69 -24.36 -11.47
CA LYS A 651 36.55 -24.29 -10.28
C LYS A 651 35.72 -24.41 -8.99
N LEU A 652 34.56 -23.77 -8.95
CA LEU A 652 33.58 -23.89 -7.87
C LEU A 652 33.17 -25.36 -7.66
N ASN A 653 32.78 -26.05 -8.74
CA ASN A 653 32.36 -27.45 -8.69
C ASN A 653 33.51 -28.38 -8.26
N GLU A 654 34.71 -28.19 -8.80
CA GLU A 654 35.91 -28.95 -8.41
C GLU A 654 36.24 -28.77 -6.92
N ASN A 655 36.27 -27.53 -6.43
CA ASN A 655 36.60 -27.24 -5.03
C ASN A 655 35.54 -27.73 -4.05
N PHE A 656 34.26 -27.53 -4.36
CA PHE A 656 33.15 -28.06 -3.58
C PHE A 656 33.24 -29.59 -3.47
N THR A 657 33.45 -30.28 -4.61
CA THR A 657 33.53 -31.74 -4.67
C THR A 657 34.73 -32.27 -3.90
N ASN A 658 35.89 -31.60 -4.00
CA ASN A 658 37.09 -32.00 -3.27
C ASN A 658 36.90 -31.88 -1.74
N LEU A 659 36.36 -30.75 -1.29
CA LEU A 659 36.17 -30.48 0.14
C LEU A 659 35.12 -31.37 0.79
N ALA A 660 34.04 -31.65 0.06
CA ALA A 660 33.04 -32.56 0.55
C ALA A 660 33.59 -33.99 0.66
N ASN A 661 34.29 -34.50 -0.36
CA ASN A 661 34.89 -35.83 -0.31
C ASN A 661 35.91 -35.98 0.84
N GLU A 662 36.71 -34.94 1.11
CA GLU A 662 37.68 -34.92 2.20
C GLU A 662 37.00 -35.01 3.58
N HIS A 663 35.97 -34.19 3.84
CA HIS A 663 35.29 -34.14 5.13
C HIS A 663 34.30 -35.29 5.39
N ILE A 664 33.67 -35.83 4.34
CA ILE A 664 32.77 -36.99 4.43
C ILE A 664 33.57 -38.25 4.82
N ALA A 665 34.78 -38.41 4.27
CA ALA A 665 35.60 -39.61 4.43
C ALA A 665 36.41 -39.66 5.74
N ASP A 666 36.90 -38.53 6.25
CA ASP A 666 37.84 -38.51 7.38
C ASP A 666 37.14 -38.57 8.76
N GLY A 667 35.81 -38.63 8.80
CA GLY A 667 35.03 -38.56 10.04
C GLY A 667 34.27 -39.82 10.46
N GLY A 668 33.76 -40.64 9.54
CA GLY A 668 32.91 -41.78 9.86
C GLY A 668 33.69 -43.07 10.10
N SER A 669 33.19 -43.96 10.97
CA SER A 669 33.67 -45.35 11.04
C SER A 669 32.58 -46.32 10.63
N PHE A 670 32.94 -47.52 10.16
CA PHE A 670 31.96 -48.58 9.86
C PHE A 670 31.09 -48.91 11.10
N LYS A 671 31.66 -48.78 12.31
CA LYS A 671 30.97 -48.96 13.59
C LYS A 671 29.86 -47.93 13.83
N ASP A 672 29.98 -46.73 13.26
CA ASP A 672 28.92 -45.71 13.37
C ASP A 672 27.74 -46.08 12.48
N ILE A 673 28.01 -46.53 11.26
CA ILE A 673 26.96 -46.93 10.31
C ILE A 673 26.28 -48.23 10.76
N GLN A 674 27.00 -49.15 11.42
CA GLN A 674 26.43 -50.35 12.07
C GLN A 674 25.33 -50.00 13.07
N LYS A 675 25.47 -48.93 13.86
CA LYS A 675 24.44 -48.51 14.82
C LYS A 675 23.13 -48.09 14.15
N VAL A 676 23.17 -47.73 12.87
CA VAL A 676 22.04 -47.19 12.11
C VAL A 676 21.41 -48.23 11.21
N PHE A 677 22.23 -48.91 10.40
CA PHE A 677 21.75 -49.90 9.42
C PHE A 677 22.04 -51.34 9.79
N GLY A 678 22.76 -51.61 10.87
CA GLY A 678 22.98 -52.97 11.36
C GLY A 678 21.72 -53.56 12.01
N LEU A 679 21.53 -54.87 11.85
CA LEU A 679 20.51 -55.64 12.54
C LEU A 679 20.81 -55.60 14.03
N GLU A 680 19.97 -54.93 14.81
CA GLU A 680 20.20 -54.65 16.25
C GLU A 680 21.54 -53.96 16.55
N GLY A 681 22.10 -53.19 15.60
CA GLY A 681 23.40 -52.56 15.75
C GLY A 681 24.61 -53.50 15.58
N SER A 682 24.36 -54.74 15.13
CA SER A 682 25.40 -55.74 14.83
C SER A 682 26.11 -55.48 13.49
N GLY A 683 27.08 -56.34 13.16
CA GLY A 683 27.82 -56.27 11.90
C GLY A 683 27.00 -56.65 10.67
N ASP A 684 25.84 -57.29 10.82
CA ASP A 684 25.01 -57.73 9.70
C ASP A 684 24.00 -56.65 9.30
N LEU A 685 23.78 -56.44 7.99
CA LEU A 685 22.91 -55.39 7.47
C LEU A 685 21.42 -55.70 7.70
N ASP A 686 20.69 -54.77 8.31
CA ASP A 686 19.23 -54.79 8.43
C ASP A 686 18.58 -54.39 7.10
N VAL A 687 18.47 -55.37 6.22
CA VAL A 687 18.03 -55.17 4.83
C VAL A 687 16.60 -54.67 4.74
N ALA A 688 15.71 -55.10 5.65
CA ALA A 688 14.32 -54.61 5.68
C ALA A 688 14.25 -53.13 6.06
N LYS A 689 15.05 -52.70 7.04
CA LYS A 689 15.15 -51.30 7.46
C LYS A 689 15.67 -50.40 6.34
N VAL A 690 16.75 -50.80 5.68
CA VAL A 690 17.32 -50.03 4.55
C VAL A 690 16.36 -50.00 3.36
N GLN A 691 15.73 -51.13 3.02
CA GLN A 691 14.79 -51.18 1.91
C GLN A 691 13.60 -50.25 2.14
N LYS A 692 13.03 -50.25 3.35
CA LYS A 692 11.93 -49.34 3.73
C LYS A 692 12.35 -47.87 3.61
N LEU A 693 13.56 -47.54 4.04
CA LEU A 693 14.13 -46.20 3.93
C LEU A 693 14.26 -45.75 2.47
N ILE A 694 14.76 -46.61 1.58
CA ILE A 694 14.87 -46.32 0.14
C ILE A 694 13.48 -46.17 -0.51
N GLU A 695 12.53 -47.03 -0.15
CA GLU A 695 11.15 -46.94 -0.64
C GLU A 695 10.48 -45.63 -0.23
N GLU A 696 10.71 -45.15 1.00
CA GLU A 696 10.20 -43.87 1.49
C GLU A 696 10.88 -42.68 0.77
N VAL A 697 12.19 -42.73 0.53
CA VAL A 697 12.90 -41.72 -0.29
C VAL A 697 12.39 -41.74 -1.73
N SER A 698 12.18 -42.93 -2.33
CA SER A 698 11.76 -43.09 -3.73
C SER A 698 10.33 -42.61 -3.96
N LYS A 699 9.44 -42.79 -2.97
CA LYS A 699 8.09 -42.22 -3.00
C LYS A 699 8.10 -40.69 -2.93
N THR A 700 9.04 -40.12 -2.18
CA THR A 700 9.12 -38.67 -1.93
C THR A 700 9.86 -37.94 -3.05
N ASN A 701 10.93 -38.54 -3.57
CA ASN A 701 11.81 -37.98 -4.60
C ASN A 701 12.27 -39.10 -5.56
N PRO A 702 11.40 -39.55 -6.48
CA PRO A 702 11.73 -40.65 -7.39
C PRO A 702 12.92 -40.34 -8.31
N ASP A 703 13.16 -39.06 -8.58
CA ASP A 703 14.18 -38.59 -9.51
C ASP A 703 15.63 -38.93 -9.08
N PHE A 704 15.87 -39.12 -7.78
CA PHE A 704 17.19 -39.51 -7.24
C PHE A 704 17.62 -40.93 -7.62
N PHE A 705 16.65 -41.77 -7.96
CA PHE A 705 16.88 -43.17 -8.28
C PHE A 705 16.59 -43.47 -9.74
N LEU A 706 16.55 -42.47 -10.60
CA LEU A 706 16.44 -42.70 -12.03
C LEU A 706 17.82 -43.07 -12.61
N ASN A 707 17.83 -44.02 -13.54
CA ASN A 707 19.03 -44.31 -14.33
C ASN A 707 19.16 -43.34 -15.51
N LYS A 708 20.28 -43.40 -16.24
CA LYS A 708 20.53 -42.55 -17.43
C LYS A 708 19.44 -42.60 -18.51
N ASP A 709 18.62 -43.64 -18.52
CA ASP A 709 17.55 -43.87 -19.49
C ASP A 709 16.19 -43.33 -18.97
N GLY A 710 16.18 -42.68 -17.80
CA GLY A 710 14.98 -42.13 -17.15
C GLY A 710 14.10 -43.20 -16.50
N VAL A 711 14.63 -44.42 -16.29
CA VAL A 711 13.92 -45.53 -15.65
C VAL A 711 14.24 -45.53 -14.16
N LEU A 712 13.20 -45.58 -13.33
CA LEU A 712 13.32 -45.70 -11.89
C LEU A 712 13.99 -47.04 -11.52
N ILE A 713 15.18 -46.94 -10.93
CA ILE A 713 15.89 -48.05 -10.30
C ILE A 713 15.01 -48.59 -9.18
N LYS A 714 14.87 -49.92 -9.11
CA LYS A 714 14.08 -50.53 -8.06
C LYS A 714 14.85 -50.52 -6.73
N PRO A 715 14.21 -50.30 -5.58
CA PRO A 715 14.84 -50.30 -4.26
C PRO A 715 15.74 -51.51 -4.00
N GLU A 716 15.35 -52.70 -4.48
CA GLU A 716 16.09 -53.94 -4.29
C GLU A 716 17.48 -53.90 -4.96
N GLN A 717 17.63 -53.14 -6.05
CA GLN A 717 18.91 -52.98 -6.75
C GLN A 717 19.88 -52.10 -5.95
N ILE A 718 19.37 -51.07 -5.27
CA ILE A 718 20.17 -50.19 -4.41
C ILE A 718 20.58 -50.96 -3.14
N VAL A 719 19.65 -51.72 -2.56
CA VAL A 719 19.91 -52.60 -1.40
C VAL A 719 20.95 -53.67 -1.72
N ALA A 720 20.89 -54.30 -2.91
CA ALA A 720 21.85 -55.32 -3.32
C ALA A 720 23.27 -54.76 -3.43
N SER A 721 23.41 -53.56 -3.99
CA SER A 721 24.70 -52.86 -4.09
C SER A 721 25.22 -52.41 -2.73
N LEU A 722 24.36 -51.84 -1.89
CA LEU A 722 24.74 -51.47 -0.51
C LEU A 722 25.20 -52.71 0.28
N ARG A 723 24.54 -53.87 0.11
CA ARG A 723 24.94 -55.11 0.79
C ARG A 723 26.34 -55.56 0.36
N GLY A 724 26.70 -55.45 -0.92
CA GLY A 724 28.04 -55.78 -1.41
C GLY A 724 29.13 -54.88 -0.81
N ASP A 725 28.86 -53.59 -0.70
CA ASP A 725 29.76 -52.63 -0.05
C ASP A 725 29.81 -52.85 1.48
N TRP A 726 28.68 -53.16 2.11
CA TRP A 726 28.57 -53.50 3.53
C TRP A 726 29.39 -54.74 3.90
N ASP A 727 29.33 -55.79 3.08
CA ASP A 727 30.13 -57.00 3.28
C ASP A 727 31.63 -56.73 3.11
N SER A 728 32.01 -55.85 2.17
CA SER A 728 33.40 -55.43 1.98
C SER A 728 33.95 -54.68 3.20
N LEU A 729 33.13 -53.79 3.79
CA LEU A 729 33.43 -53.08 5.05
C LEU A 729 33.50 -54.04 6.24
N ARG A 730 32.56 -54.98 6.33
CA ARG A 730 32.49 -56.00 7.41
C ARG A 730 33.69 -56.93 7.42
N GLN A 731 34.17 -57.31 6.23
CA GLN A 731 35.35 -58.17 6.06
C GLN A 731 36.68 -57.40 6.17
N GLY A 732 36.65 -56.06 6.28
CA GLY A 732 37.84 -55.22 6.32
C GLY A 732 38.62 -55.17 5.00
N THR A 733 38.00 -55.57 3.89
CA THR A 733 38.61 -55.59 2.55
C THR A 733 38.59 -54.23 1.86
N LYS A 734 37.68 -53.35 2.29
CA LYS A 734 37.66 -51.93 1.95
C LYS A 734 37.42 -51.10 3.20
N THR A 735 37.96 -49.89 3.21
CA THR A 735 37.66 -48.86 4.21
C THR A 735 36.41 -48.07 3.82
N LEU A 736 35.79 -47.40 4.80
CA LEU A 736 34.64 -46.53 4.53
C LEU A 736 34.98 -45.40 3.54
N LYS A 737 36.21 -44.90 3.58
CA LYS A 737 36.74 -43.92 2.63
C LYS A 737 36.80 -44.47 1.20
N GLU A 738 37.20 -45.72 1.01
CA GLU A 738 37.26 -46.37 -0.32
C GLU A 738 35.88 -46.74 -0.88
N VAL A 739 34.91 -47.05 -0.01
CA VAL A 739 33.52 -47.28 -0.43
C VAL A 739 32.79 -45.98 -0.74
N MET A 740 33.10 -44.91 -0.01
CA MET A 740 32.53 -43.57 -0.26
C MET A 740 33.34 -42.73 -1.26
N ASP A 741 34.42 -43.25 -1.85
CA ASP A 741 35.19 -42.51 -2.85
C ASP A 741 34.40 -42.41 -4.16
N ILE A 742 33.71 -41.29 -4.31
CA ILE A 742 32.90 -40.97 -5.48
C ILE A 742 33.78 -40.82 -6.74
N LYS A 743 35.08 -40.50 -6.62
CA LYS A 743 36.00 -40.36 -7.77
C LYS A 743 36.39 -41.69 -8.40
N GLY A 744 36.48 -42.77 -7.61
CA GLY A 744 36.76 -44.13 -8.10
C GLY A 744 35.70 -44.67 -9.09
N SER A 745 34.53 -44.04 -9.14
CA SER A 745 33.42 -44.38 -10.03
C SER A 745 33.41 -43.65 -11.37
N THR A 746 34.36 -42.75 -11.63
CA THR A 746 34.48 -42.06 -12.94
C THR A 746 34.74 -43.01 -14.11
N GLY A 747 35.07 -44.28 -13.84
CA GLY A 747 35.15 -45.38 -14.80
C GLY A 747 34.02 -46.43 -14.72
N ALA A 748 33.03 -46.27 -13.83
CA ALA A 748 31.86 -47.17 -13.81
C ALA A 748 30.91 -46.80 -14.95
N ASN A 749 30.38 -47.81 -15.66
CA ASN A 749 29.49 -47.59 -16.79
C ASN A 749 28.32 -46.68 -16.39
N ALA A 750 27.96 -45.73 -17.27
CA ALA A 750 26.94 -44.70 -17.04
C ALA A 750 25.54 -45.22 -16.63
N THR A 751 25.31 -46.52 -16.75
CA THR A 751 24.08 -47.24 -16.40
C THR A 751 23.83 -47.34 -14.88
N ASP A 752 24.85 -47.11 -14.04
CA ASP A 752 24.81 -47.40 -12.59
C ASP A 752 24.74 -46.15 -11.68
N LYS A 753 24.56 -44.94 -12.22
CA LYS A 753 24.60 -43.67 -11.46
C LYS A 753 23.55 -43.55 -10.35
N GLY A 754 22.29 -43.87 -10.62
CA GLY A 754 21.21 -43.83 -9.61
C GLY A 754 21.43 -44.83 -8.46
N ILE A 755 22.09 -45.96 -8.75
CA ILE A 755 22.51 -46.93 -7.73
C ILE A 755 23.66 -46.36 -6.89
N LEU A 756 24.66 -45.74 -7.53
CA LEU A 756 25.79 -45.11 -6.84
C LEU A 756 25.35 -43.94 -5.94
N HIS A 757 24.44 -43.08 -6.43
CA HIS A 757 23.87 -41.99 -5.62
C HIS A 757 23.09 -42.53 -4.42
N GLY A 758 22.28 -43.56 -4.64
CA GLY A 758 21.53 -44.21 -3.58
C GLY A 758 22.43 -44.84 -2.53
N VAL A 759 23.44 -45.64 -2.94
CA VAL A 759 24.34 -46.34 -2.01
C VAL A 759 25.22 -45.36 -1.24
N SER A 760 25.91 -44.45 -1.91
CA SER A 760 26.78 -43.48 -1.24
C SER A 760 25.97 -42.48 -0.40
N GLY A 761 24.77 -42.11 -0.86
CA GLY A 761 23.84 -41.27 -0.11
C GLY A 761 23.31 -41.94 1.16
N LEU A 762 23.03 -43.24 1.11
CA LEU A 762 22.67 -44.03 2.29
C LEU A 762 23.84 -44.12 3.27
N LEU A 763 25.06 -44.40 2.81
CA LEU A 763 26.24 -44.45 3.68
C LEU A 763 26.51 -43.12 4.38
N MET A 764 26.40 -42.01 3.65
CA MET A 764 26.43 -40.64 4.19
C MET A 764 25.34 -40.39 5.23
N ALA A 765 24.11 -40.82 4.94
CA ALA A 765 22.99 -40.70 5.86
C ALA A 765 23.25 -41.49 7.15
N GLY A 766 23.79 -42.70 7.04
CA GLY A 766 24.13 -43.54 8.18
C GLY A 766 25.18 -42.91 9.08
N ILE A 767 26.22 -42.28 8.51
CA ILE A 767 27.22 -41.54 9.29
C ILE A 767 26.58 -40.35 10.02
N THR A 768 25.71 -39.62 9.33
CA THR A 768 25.04 -38.42 9.86
C THR A 768 24.07 -38.78 11.00
N ILE A 769 23.25 -39.81 10.79
CA ILE A 769 22.31 -40.34 11.79
C ILE A 769 23.06 -40.87 13.02
N ALA A 770 24.15 -41.62 12.82
CA ALA A 770 24.92 -42.21 13.91
C ALA A 770 25.55 -41.17 14.85
N ARG A 771 25.94 -40.03 14.28
CA ARG A 771 26.55 -38.92 15.02
C ARG A 771 25.52 -38.06 15.73
N GLY A 772 24.36 -37.82 15.11
CA GLY A 772 23.24 -37.10 15.74
C GLY A 772 22.64 -37.83 16.95
N ALA A 773 22.72 -39.16 17.01
CA ALA A 773 22.27 -39.95 18.15
C ALA A 773 23.11 -39.74 19.44
N GLY A 774 24.30 -39.12 19.36
CA GLY A 774 25.20 -38.91 20.49
C GLY A 774 25.01 -37.61 21.27
N SER A 775 24.29 -36.62 20.73
CA SER A 775 24.27 -35.23 21.25
C SER A 775 22.92 -34.68 21.69
N GLY A 776 21.80 -35.41 21.54
CA GLY A 776 20.47 -34.86 21.86
C GLY A 776 19.28 -35.82 21.99
N GLY A 777 19.52 -37.12 22.21
CA GLY A 777 18.45 -38.15 22.30
C GLY A 777 18.21 -38.91 20.98
N PRO A 778 17.35 -39.95 20.97
CA PRO A 778 17.16 -40.82 19.81
C PRO A 778 16.39 -40.13 18.68
N LEU A 779 16.96 -40.14 17.47
CA LEU A 779 16.32 -39.64 16.25
C LEU A 779 15.07 -40.47 15.90
N SER A 780 13.97 -39.78 15.57
CA SER A 780 12.75 -40.40 15.04
C SER A 780 12.99 -41.02 13.65
N ASP A 781 12.17 -41.99 13.26
CA ASP A 781 12.30 -42.67 11.96
C ASP A 781 12.15 -41.71 10.78
N LYS A 782 11.31 -40.68 10.93
CA LYS A 782 11.17 -39.62 9.93
C LYS A 782 12.43 -38.75 9.80
N GLN A 783 13.09 -38.38 10.90
CA GLN A 783 14.36 -37.64 10.84
C GLN A 783 15.45 -38.43 10.10
N LYS A 784 15.46 -39.76 10.26
CA LYS A 784 16.38 -40.64 9.51
C LYS A 784 16.09 -40.62 8.01
N VAL A 785 14.81 -40.60 7.61
CA VAL A 785 14.39 -40.46 6.20
C VAL A 785 14.82 -39.11 5.64
N ASP A 786 14.56 -38.01 6.35
CA ASP A 786 14.91 -36.65 5.91
C ASP A 786 16.43 -36.45 5.77
N ILE A 787 17.21 -36.99 6.72
CA ILE A 787 18.69 -37.03 6.64
C ILE A 787 19.15 -37.86 5.42
N THR A 788 18.44 -38.94 5.10
CA THR A 788 18.74 -39.79 3.95
C THR A 788 18.45 -39.11 2.63
N ILE A 789 17.32 -38.41 2.52
CA ILE A 789 17.00 -37.56 1.36
C ILE A 789 18.10 -36.52 1.14
N GLY A 790 18.47 -35.78 2.18
CA GLY A 790 19.51 -34.75 2.10
C GLY A 790 20.88 -35.31 1.73
N SER A 791 21.21 -36.51 2.21
CA SER A 791 22.49 -37.17 1.95
C SER A 791 22.57 -37.77 0.53
N VAL A 792 21.50 -38.39 0.01
CA VAL A 792 21.42 -38.84 -1.39
C VAL A 792 21.49 -37.66 -2.35
N GLN A 793 20.83 -36.55 -2.02
CA GLN A 793 20.91 -35.33 -2.80
C GLN A 793 22.31 -34.71 -2.78
N ALA A 794 22.96 -34.66 -1.61
CA ALA A 794 24.33 -34.19 -1.47
C ALA A 794 25.30 -35.05 -2.31
N VAL A 795 25.19 -36.37 -2.24
CA VAL A 795 25.99 -37.29 -3.07
C VAL A 795 25.71 -37.12 -4.56
N THR A 796 24.45 -36.94 -4.96
CA THR A 796 24.09 -36.70 -6.37
C THR A 796 24.77 -35.43 -6.90
N LEU A 797 24.78 -34.36 -6.09
CA LEU A 797 25.47 -33.10 -6.43
C LEU A 797 27.00 -33.28 -6.50
N LEU A 798 27.57 -34.15 -5.65
CA LEU A 798 29.00 -34.46 -5.59
C LEU A 798 29.49 -35.38 -6.73
N ALA A 799 28.70 -36.39 -7.08
CA ALA A 799 29.02 -37.39 -8.10
C ALA A 799 28.86 -36.85 -9.53
N GLU A 800 27.93 -35.92 -9.74
CA GLU A 800 27.68 -35.31 -11.04
C GLU A 800 28.44 -33.99 -11.25
N GLY A 801 29.31 -33.59 -10.30
CA GLY A 801 30.15 -32.40 -10.44
C GLY A 801 29.36 -31.09 -10.52
N GLY A 802 28.30 -30.96 -9.70
CA GLY A 802 27.41 -29.81 -9.68
C GLY A 802 26.45 -29.73 -10.89
N ALA A 803 25.88 -28.53 -11.13
CA ALA A 803 24.75 -28.31 -12.04
C ALA A 803 24.92 -28.77 -13.51
N LYS A 804 26.16 -29.01 -13.96
CA LYS A 804 26.51 -29.38 -15.35
C LYS A 804 26.38 -30.88 -15.63
N GLY A 805 26.68 -31.77 -14.68
CA GLY A 805 26.54 -33.23 -14.90
C GLY A 805 25.09 -33.71 -14.86
N TYR A 806 24.24 -33.10 -14.03
CA TYR A 806 22.79 -33.33 -14.07
C TYR A 806 22.16 -32.84 -15.40
N GLN A 807 22.75 -31.81 -16.00
CA GLN A 807 22.34 -31.27 -17.29
C GLN A 807 22.61 -32.24 -18.45
N ASP A 808 23.73 -32.97 -18.40
CA ASP A 808 24.08 -33.98 -19.40
C ASP A 808 23.30 -35.29 -19.19
N TYR A 809 22.90 -35.58 -17.94
CA TYR A 809 21.91 -36.61 -17.60
C TYR A 809 20.53 -36.32 -18.21
N LEU A 810 20.01 -35.10 -18.08
CA LEU A 810 18.72 -34.68 -18.69
C LEU A 810 18.75 -34.67 -20.23
N LYS A 811 19.89 -34.33 -20.85
CA LYS A 811 20.06 -34.34 -22.31
C LYS A 811 20.02 -35.74 -22.92
N GLY A 812 20.27 -36.79 -22.12
CA GLY A 812 20.24 -38.19 -22.54
C GLY A 812 18.83 -38.79 -22.72
N LEU A 813 17.77 -38.07 -22.31
CA LEU A 813 16.39 -38.57 -22.37
C LEU A 813 15.83 -38.60 -23.82
N ASN A 814 15.21 -39.73 -24.18
CA ASN A 814 14.69 -40.09 -25.51
C ASN A 814 13.51 -39.20 -26.01
N SER A 815 13.36 -39.10 -27.34
CA SER A 815 12.28 -38.43 -28.09
C SER A 815 10.84 -38.69 -27.64
N ASN A 816 10.49 -39.86 -27.10
CA ASN A 816 9.13 -40.17 -26.62
C ASN A 816 8.75 -39.39 -25.35
N VAL A 817 9.73 -39.00 -24.54
CA VAL A 817 9.57 -38.10 -23.39
C VAL A 817 9.47 -36.65 -23.86
N LYS A 818 10.22 -36.26 -24.90
CA LYS A 818 10.11 -34.93 -25.53
C LYS A 818 8.76 -34.70 -26.19
N GLU A 819 8.13 -35.72 -26.78
CA GLU A 819 6.78 -35.61 -27.35
C GLU A 819 5.70 -35.48 -26.26
N SER A 820 5.89 -36.15 -25.13
CA SER A 820 5.01 -36.02 -23.95
C SER A 820 5.14 -34.65 -23.28
N LEU A 821 6.35 -34.08 -23.25
CA LEU A 821 6.62 -32.69 -22.83
C LEU A 821 6.11 -31.66 -23.84
N GLY A 822 6.14 -31.96 -25.14
CA GLY A 822 5.56 -31.10 -26.20
C GLY A 822 4.04 -30.98 -26.09
N LYS A 823 3.34 -32.10 -25.81
CA LYS A 823 1.89 -32.10 -25.54
C LYS A 823 1.54 -31.40 -24.21
N LEU A 824 2.45 -31.42 -23.23
CA LEU A 824 2.34 -30.63 -22.00
C LEU A 824 2.53 -29.13 -22.28
N ASN A 825 3.45 -28.77 -23.19
CA ASN A 825 3.76 -27.39 -23.58
C ASN A 825 2.60 -26.69 -24.31
N ASP A 826 1.85 -27.40 -25.16
CA ASP A 826 0.66 -26.85 -25.82
C ASP A 826 -0.53 -26.68 -24.87
N LYS A 827 -0.63 -27.53 -23.83
CA LYS A 827 -1.62 -27.40 -22.76
C LYS A 827 -1.23 -26.28 -21.78
N LEU A 828 0.07 -26.08 -21.52
CA LEU A 828 0.65 -24.96 -20.77
C LEU A 828 0.40 -23.62 -21.48
N ARG A 829 0.55 -23.54 -22.81
CA ARG A 829 0.24 -22.32 -23.59
C ARG A 829 -1.23 -21.91 -23.51
N PHE A 830 -2.15 -22.87 -23.38
CA PHE A 830 -3.57 -22.61 -23.13
C PHE A 830 -3.82 -22.12 -21.68
N LEU A 831 -3.11 -22.69 -20.70
CA LEU A 831 -3.18 -22.33 -19.26
C LEU A 831 -2.54 -20.97 -18.91
N VAL A 832 -1.65 -20.44 -19.77
CA VAL A 832 -0.96 -19.14 -19.61
C VAL A 832 -1.88 -17.92 -19.77
N SER A 833 -3.13 -18.11 -20.20
CA SER A 833 -4.08 -17.00 -20.41
C SER A 833 -4.88 -16.60 -19.16
N ASP A 834 -4.80 -17.35 -18.05
CA ASP A 834 -5.54 -17.08 -16.81
C ASP A 834 -4.72 -17.46 -15.55
N PRO A 835 -4.00 -16.49 -14.94
CA PRO A 835 -3.10 -16.70 -13.79
C PRO A 835 -3.77 -17.30 -12.54
N ALA A 836 -5.08 -17.08 -12.35
CA ALA A 836 -5.80 -17.53 -11.17
C ALA A 836 -6.04 -19.05 -11.17
N LYS A 837 -6.17 -19.69 -12.34
CA LYS A 837 -6.39 -21.14 -12.45
C LYS A 837 -5.09 -21.95 -12.38
N MET A 838 -3.97 -21.38 -12.78
CA MET A 838 -2.65 -22.02 -12.70
C MET A 838 -2.20 -22.24 -11.24
N GLN A 839 -2.54 -21.32 -10.34
CA GLN A 839 -2.25 -21.42 -8.91
C GLN A 839 -3.11 -22.48 -8.21
N VAL A 840 -4.37 -22.65 -8.63
CA VAL A 840 -5.29 -23.65 -8.08
C VAL A 840 -4.86 -25.08 -8.44
N GLU A 841 -4.38 -25.33 -9.65
CA GLU A 841 -4.00 -26.70 -10.08
C GLU A 841 -2.60 -27.13 -9.61
N LEU A 842 -1.68 -26.17 -9.41
CA LEU A 842 -0.41 -26.41 -8.71
C LEU A 842 -0.67 -26.75 -7.23
N ASN A 843 -1.62 -26.06 -6.60
CA ASN A 843 -2.09 -26.35 -5.24
C ASN A 843 -2.86 -27.68 -5.12
N ASP A 844 -3.62 -28.12 -6.13
CA ASP A 844 -4.33 -29.42 -6.10
C ASP A 844 -3.36 -30.61 -6.25
N ARG A 845 -2.29 -30.45 -7.04
CA ARG A 845 -1.20 -31.45 -7.14
C ARG A 845 -0.32 -31.48 -5.89
N MET A 846 -0.01 -30.33 -5.29
CA MET A 846 0.64 -30.29 -3.98
C MET A 846 -0.28 -30.80 -2.86
N GLY A 847 -1.59 -30.54 -2.94
CA GLY A 847 -2.60 -30.96 -1.96
C GLY A 847 -2.84 -32.48 -1.91
N LYS A 848 -2.69 -33.20 -3.04
CA LYS A 848 -2.74 -34.67 -3.05
C LYS A 848 -1.49 -35.33 -2.44
N ASN A 849 -0.34 -34.65 -2.51
CA ASN A 849 0.87 -35.05 -1.77
C ASN A 849 0.84 -34.53 -0.32
N ALA A 850 0.07 -33.48 -0.03
CA ALA A 850 -0.05 -32.86 1.29
C ALA A 850 -0.66 -33.80 2.34
N LYS A 851 -1.61 -34.69 2.03
CA LYS A 851 -2.12 -35.66 3.02
C LYS A 851 -1.07 -36.69 3.49
N SER A 852 -0.08 -36.98 2.67
CA SER A 852 1.10 -37.79 3.06
C SER A 852 2.16 -36.93 3.76
N LEU A 853 2.15 -35.61 3.52
CA LEU A 853 2.99 -34.58 4.14
C LEU A 853 2.44 -34.11 5.51
N GLU A 854 1.14 -34.27 5.76
CA GLU A 854 0.40 -33.78 6.92
C GLU A 854 0.70 -34.61 8.17
N GLN A 855 0.90 -35.93 8.01
CA GLN A 855 1.46 -36.78 9.08
C GLN A 855 2.96 -36.58 9.30
N SER A 856 3.61 -35.86 8.37
CA SER A 856 5.04 -35.58 8.33
C SER A 856 5.41 -34.25 9.04
N ALA A 857 4.43 -33.41 9.40
CA ALA A 857 4.65 -32.07 9.92
C ALA A 857 4.97 -31.97 11.43
N LYS A 858 4.84 -33.04 12.22
CA LYS A 858 4.89 -32.97 13.70
C LYS A 858 6.29 -33.04 14.35
N GLY A 859 7.38 -33.01 13.58
CA GLY A 859 8.75 -33.02 14.14
C GLY A 859 9.83 -32.78 13.09
N VAL A 860 10.55 -31.66 13.24
CA VAL A 860 11.70 -31.19 12.43
C VAL A 860 11.36 -31.03 10.93
N GLY A 861 10.55 -30.02 10.60
CA GLY A 861 10.10 -29.71 9.23
C GLY A 861 10.95 -28.70 8.43
N ALA A 862 12.08 -28.23 8.95
CA ALA A 862 12.74 -27.03 8.43
C ALA A 862 13.64 -27.21 7.19
N ILE A 863 14.24 -28.39 7.01
CA ILE A 863 15.37 -28.55 6.07
C ILE A 863 14.90 -28.82 4.64
N ALA A 864 13.69 -29.37 4.44
CA ALA A 864 13.17 -29.72 3.11
C ALA A 864 12.78 -28.48 2.27
N ASN A 865 12.23 -27.43 2.89
CA ASN A 865 11.82 -26.20 2.18
C ASN A 865 13.02 -25.35 1.74
N VAL A 866 14.08 -25.32 2.54
CA VAL A 866 15.30 -24.55 2.30
C VAL A 866 16.08 -25.11 1.10
N ILE A 867 16.17 -26.44 0.98
CA ILE A 867 16.93 -27.11 -0.08
C ILE A 867 16.23 -26.99 -1.45
N GLY A 868 14.89 -27.07 -1.49
CA GLY A 868 14.11 -26.83 -2.72
C GLY A 868 14.18 -25.38 -3.23
N SER A 869 14.37 -24.42 -2.32
CA SER A 869 14.48 -22.99 -2.65
C SER A 869 15.84 -22.63 -3.28
N ALA A 870 16.94 -23.18 -2.74
CA ALA A 870 18.28 -23.04 -3.31
C ALA A 870 18.35 -23.66 -4.71
N TYR A 871 17.75 -24.84 -4.88
CA TYR A 871 17.66 -25.54 -6.16
C TYR A 871 16.89 -24.75 -7.23
N SER A 872 15.77 -24.13 -6.85
CA SER A 872 14.99 -23.25 -7.74
C SER A 872 15.79 -22.02 -8.17
N LEU A 873 16.63 -21.44 -7.30
CA LEU A 873 17.53 -20.36 -7.71
C LEU A 873 18.61 -20.85 -8.71
N PHE A 874 19.20 -22.02 -8.47
CA PHE A 874 20.18 -22.62 -9.39
C PHE A 874 19.59 -22.96 -10.77
N GLU A 875 18.42 -23.59 -10.84
CA GLU A 875 17.73 -23.88 -12.10
C GLU A 875 17.22 -22.61 -12.79
N GLY A 876 16.88 -21.56 -12.03
CA GLY A 876 16.56 -20.24 -12.54
C GLY A 876 17.73 -19.56 -13.27
N VAL A 877 18.93 -19.62 -12.67
CA VAL A 877 20.19 -19.13 -13.28
C VAL A 877 20.54 -19.93 -14.53
N LYS A 878 20.37 -21.25 -14.47
CA LYS A 878 20.62 -22.16 -15.60
C LYS A 878 19.65 -21.95 -16.76
N ALA A 879 18.37 -21.71 -16.48
CA ALA A 879 17.35 -21.42 -17.49
C ALA A 879 17.58 -20.05 -18.16
N LEU A 880 18.04 -19.04 -17.39
CA LEU A 880 18.52 -17.76 -17.94
C LEU A 880 19.68 -17.94 -18.92
N ARG A 881 20.69 -18.76 -18.55
CA ARG A 881 21.89 -19.03 -19.36
C ARG A 881 21.60 -19.89 -20.61
N SER A 882 20.59 -20.76 -20.56
CA SER A 882 20.18 -21.62 -21.68
C SER A 882 19.11 -21.01 -22.58
N GLY A 883 18.62 -19.80 -22.27
CA GLY A 883 17.61 -19.11 -23.06
C GLY A 883 16.17 -19.62 -22.87
N ASP A 884 15.94 -20.51 -21.90
CA ASP A 884 14.60 -21.01 -21.52
C ASP A 884 13.88 -19.96 -20.66
N LYS A 885 13.00 -19.21 -21.33
CA LYS A 885 12.41 -17.97 -20.82
C LYS A 885 11.32 -18.19 -19.76
N VAL A 886 10.66 -19.35 -19.75
CA VAL A 886 9.51 -19.64 -18.87
C VAL A 886 9.99 -20.26 -17.57
N SER A 887 10.89 -21.24 -17.65
CA SER A 887 11.49 -21.90 -16.49
C SER A 887 12.35 -20.93 -15.65
N ALA A 888 13.04 -19.99 -16.30
CA ALA A 888 13.85 -18.95 -15.65
C ALA A 888 13.03 -18.05 -14.71
N GLY A 889 11.89 -17.54 -15.18
CA GLY A 889 11.02 -16.66 -14.40
C GLY A 889 10.35 -17.37 -13.22
N MET A 890 9.98 -18.63 -13.40
CA MET A 890 9.31 -19.44 -12.37
C MET A 890 10.27 -19.88 -11.26
N ASN A 891 11.47 -20.31 -11.61
CA ASN A 891 12.45 -20.87 -10.68
C ASN A 891 13.15 -19.77 -9.82
N LEU A 892 13.39 -18.58 -10.39
CA LEU A 892 13.93 -17.43 -9.64
C LEU A 892 12.92 -16.81 -8.66
N THR A 893 11.63 -16.85 -9.00
CA THR A 893 10.54 -16.31 -8.17
C THR A 893 10.20 -17.27 -7.04
N SER A 894 10.03 -18.57 -7.34
CA SER A 894 9.80 -19.62 -6.34
C SER A 894 11.00 -19.83 -5.40
N GLY A 895 12.24 -19.72 -5.91
CA GLY A 895 13.45 -19.85 -5.09
C GLY A 895 13.64 -18.73 -4.06
N ALA A 896 13.23 -17.50 -4.37
CA ALA A 896 13.25 -16.41 -3.38
C ALA A 896 12.06 -16.43 -2.40
N LEU A 897 10.89 -16.89 -2.85
CA LEU A 897 9.75 -17.15 -1.96
C LEU A 897 10.04 -18.33 -1.02
N GLY A 898 10.78 -19.33 -1.46
CA GLY A 898 11.28 -20.42 -0.62
C GLY A 898 12.37 -19.99 0.37
N ILE A 899 13.19 -18.98 0.05
CA ILE A 899 14.08 -18.33 1.03
C ILE A 899 13.26 -17.59 2.10
N MET A 900 12.19 -16.89 1.71
CA MET A 900 11.28 -16.23 2.65
C MET A 900 10.57 -17.22 3.59
N ALA A 901 10.20 -18.40 3.10
CA ALA A 901 9.54 -19.44 3.89
C ALA A 901 10.52 -20.33 4.70
N GLY A 902 11.72 -20.59 4.17
CA GLY A 902 12.73 -21.45 4.80
C GLY A 902 13.61 -20.75 5.84
N GLY A 903 13.73 -19.41 5.76
CA GLY A 903 14.50 -18.61 6.72
C GLY A 903 13.91 -18.53 8.13
N ALA A 904 12.64 -18.86 8.32
CA ALA A 904 11.99 -18.89 9.64
C ALA A 904 12.36 -20.15 10.45
N SER A 905 12.29 -21.33 9.82
CA SER A 905 12.32 -22.61 10.52
C SER A 905 13.70 -23.13 11.02
N ALA A 906 14.79 -22.39 10.86
CA ALA A 906 16.17 -22.91 10.98
C ALA A 906 16.97 -22.35 12.17
N ILE A 907 16.32 -21.96 13.27
CA ILE A 907 16.97 -21.19 14.35
C ILE A 907 17.99 -22.00 15.17
N GLU A 908 17.98 -23.34 15.20
CA GLU A 908 18.96 -24.09 16.02
C GLU A 908 20.05 -24.89 15.28
N ALA A 909 20.10 -24.91 13.94
CA ALA A 909 21.20 -25.62 13.23
C ALA A 909 21.77 -24.89 12.00
N GLY A 910 20.97 -24.12 11.25
CA GLY A 910 21.37 -23.60 9.92
C GLY A 910 21.40 -22.07 9.74
N ALA A 911 20.56 -21.31 10.46
CA ALA A 911 20.40 -19.87 10.21
C ALA A 911 21.51 -18.99 10.84
N GLY A 912 21.93 -19.29 12.07
CA GLY A 912 23.04 -18.56 12.75
C GLY A 912 24.40 -18.70 12.05
N LEU A 913 24.47 -19.68 11.15
CA LEU A 913 25.58 -20.08 10.30
C LEU A 913 25.74 -19.22 9.04
N PHE A 914 24.59 -18.83 8.49
CA PHE A 914 24.45 -18.12 7.24
C PHE A 914 24.91 -16.67 7.36
N PHE A 915 24.61 -16.06 8.50
CA PHE A 915 24.86 -14.66 8.77
C PHE A 915 25.32 -14.47 10.23
N PRO A 916 26.60 -14.74 10.56
CA PRO A 916 27.08 -14.73 11.95
C PRO A 916 27.02 -13.35 12.64
N ASN A 917 26.96 -12.26 11.87
CA ASN A 917 26.74 -10.91 12.40
C ASN A 917 25.24 -10.52 12.44
N LEU A 918 24.33 -11.28 11.81
CA LEU A 918 22.87 -11.12 12.00
C LEU A 918 22.50 -11.34 13.47
N ALA A 919 23.10 -12.34 14.14
CA ALA A 919 22.77 -12.63 15.54
C ALA A 919 23.00 -11.45 16.51
N LYS A 920 23.85 -10.47 16.14
CA LYS A 920 24.12 -9.26 16.94
C LYS A 920 23.57 -7.98 16.32
N THR A 921 23.71 -7.81 15.01
CA THR A 921 23.31 -6.59 14.30
C THR A 921 21.92 -6.71 13.75
N ALA A 922 21.42 -7.90 13.48
CA ALA A 922 20.10 -8.02 12.93
C ALA A 922 19.00 -7.97 14.01
N LEU A 923 19.30 -8.25 15.29
CA LEU A 923 18.43 -7.84 16.39
C LEU A 923 18.05 -6.35 16.28
N SER A 924 18.84 -5.56 15.55
CA SER A 924 18.51 -4.18 15.16
C SER A 924 18.38 -3.88 13.65
N ALA A 925 18.83 -4.74 12.74
CA ALA A 925 18.98 -4.43 11.32
C ALA A 925 18.68 -5.59 10.34
N LEU A 926 17.86 -6.58 10.70
CA LEU A 926 16.96 -7.29 9.78
C LEU A 926 15.83 -7.81 10.67
N GLY A 927 14.62 -7.25 10.62
CA GLY A 927 13.53 -7.71 11.50
C GLY A 927 13.43 -9.22 11.52
N PHE A 928 13.46 -9.75 12.74
CA PHE A 928 13.83 -11.12 13.01
C PHE A 928 12.75 -12.08 12.53
N THR A 929 13.21 -13.04 11.73
CA THR A 929 12.80 -14.43 11.73
C THR A 929 11.36 -14.68 12.13
N GLY A 930 10.58 -14.86 11.07
CA GLY A 930 9.36 -15.59 11.16
C GLY A 930 8.24 -14.80 10.55
N GLY A 931 8.04 -15.00 9.26
CA GLY A 931 6.84 -14.60 8.54
C GLY A 931 7.24 -14.17 7.16
N VAL A 932 6.53 -14.68 6.16
CA VAL A 932 6.40 -13.92 4.92
C VAL A 932 6.17 -12.46 5.36
N LEU A 933 6.94 -11.52 4.80
CA LEU A 933 6.79 -10.06 4.89
C LEU A 933 7.82 -9.36 5.80
N GLY A 934 8.80 -8.77 5.13
CA GLY A 934 9.88 -8.00 5.73
C GLY A 934 9.39 -6.74 6.45
N ILE A 935 9.93 -6.52 7.65
CA ILE A 935 9.90 -5.25 8.37
C ILE A 935 11.24 -5.06 9.11
N LEU A 936 11.90 -3.93 8.84
CA LEU A 936 12.93 -3.21 9.62
C LEU A 936 14.41 -3.62 9.51
N SER A 937 15.08 -2.93 8.59
CA SER A 937 16.46 -2.43 8.72
C SER A 937 16.75 -1.26 7.78
N ALA A 938 15.73 -0.50 7.43
CA ALA A 938 15.90 0.73 6.67
C ALA A 938 16.53 1.80 7.56
N GLY A 939 17.86 1.82 7.54
CA GLY A 939 18.68 2.90 8.05
C GLY A 939 18.81 2.91 9.58
N ALA A 940 20.04 2.63 10.02
CA ALA A 940 20.66 3.26 11.18
C ALA A 940 20.77 4.79 11.00
N GLY A 941 19.66 5.45 10.63
CA GLY A 941 19.57 6.81 10.14
C GLY A 941 18.31 7.45 10.71
N ILE A 942 18.44 7.94 11.94
CA ILE A 942 17.51 8.85 12.61
C ILE A 942 16.30 8.13 13.26
N LEU A 943 16.55 7.30 14.28
CA LEU A 943 16.07 7.64 15.62
C LEU A 943 17.22 8.40 16.29
N ALA A 944 17.42 9.64 15.84
CA ALA A 944 18.28 10.57 16.56
C ALA A 944 17.61 10.75 17.91
N MET A 945 18.26 10.21 18.95
CA MET A 945 18.09 10.50 20.36
C MET A 945 16.78 11.21 20.69
N LEU A 946 15.80 10.48 21.25
CA LEU A 946 14.96 11.12 22.25
C LEU A 946 15.95 11.72 23.27
N PRO A 947 16.03 13.05 23.43
CA PRO A 947 16.97 13.63 24.36
C PRO A 947 16.73 13.02 25.73
N SER A 948 17.79 12.48 26.29
CA SER A 948 17.92 11.87 27.62
C SER A 948 17.74 12.90 28.76
N LEU A 949 16.79 13.82 28.61
CA LEU A 949 16.36 14.76 29.63
C LEU A 949 14.86 14.56 29.89
N ILE A 950 14.51 13.33 30.25
CA ILE A 950 13.19 13.01 30.77
C ILE A 950 13.32 13.04 32.30
N GLN A 951 12.58 13.93 32.96
CA GLN A 951 12.43 13.90 34.42
C GLN A 951 12.06 12.47 34.84
N GLU A 952 12.72 11.95 35.87
CA GLU A 952 12.67 10.54 36.31
C GLU A 952 11.26 9.94 36.33
N GLY A 953 10.24 10.69 36.76
CA GLY A 953 8.83 10.25 36.78
C GLY A 953 8.20 9.98 35.40
N LYS A 954 8.61 10.68 34.34
CA LYS A 954 8.12 10.44 32.97
C LYS A 954 8.77 9.21 32.33
N ALA A 955 9.96 8.82 32.77
CA ALA A 955 10.63 7.60 32.29
C ALA A 955 9.98 6.34 32.88
N GLN A 956 9.65 6.38 34.17
CA GLN A 956 8.94 5.29 34.85
C GLN A 956 7.55 5.04 34.24
N GLN A 957 6.76 6.11 34.04
CA GLN A 957 5.46 5.99 33.38
C GLN A 957 5.58 5.39 31.97
N LYS A 958 6.59 5.80 31.20
CA LYS A 958 6.85 5.25 29.86
C LYS A 958 7.17 3.74 29.90
N ALA A 959 7.94 3.28 30.88
CA ALA A 959 8.22 1.86 31.09
C ALA A 959 6.95 1.07 31.47
N ASN A 960 6.10 1.65 32.33
CA ASN A 960 4.84 1.05 32.72
C ASN A 960 3.88 0.92 31.53
N ASP A 961 3.73 1.99 30.75
CA ASP A 961 2.86 2.00 29.56
C ASP A 961 3.37 1.03 28.48
N PHE A 962 4.70 0.95 28.30
CA PHE A 962 5.32 -0.06 27.43
C PHE A 962 5.04 -1.48 27.93
N GLY A 963 5.19 -1.73 29.23
CA GLY A 963 4.86 -3.02 29.86
C GLY A 963 3.39 -3.41 29.65
N ASN A 964 2.45 -2.46 29.82
CA ASN A 964 1.03 -2.67 29.57
C ASN A 964 0.75 -3.03 28.10
N LEU A 965 1.37 -2.29 27.17
CA LEU A 965 1.22 -2.55 25.74
C LEU A 965 1.76 -3.93 25.38
N LEU A 966 2.97 -4.26 25.82
CA LEU A 966 3.61 -5.55 25.56
C LEU A 966 2.80 -6.71 26.15
N GLY A 967 2.39 -6.60 27.42
CA GLY A 967 1.53 -7.58 28.08
C GLY A 967 0.19 -7.79 27.38
N SER A 968 -0.37 -6.76 26.74
CA SER A 968 -1.62 -6.89 25.98
C SER A 968 -1.54 -7.84 24.78
N TYR A 969 -0.33 -8.09 24.27
CA TYR A 969 -0.08 -9.09 23.22
C TYR A 969 0.39 -10.43 23.78
N LEU A 970 1.20 -10.44 24.84
CA LEU A 970 1.86 -11.66 25.32
C LEU A 970 1.04 -12.45 26.35
N THR A 971 0.41 -11.78 27.31
CA THR A 971 -0.22 -12.44 28.47
C THR A 971 -1.32 -13.41 28.07
N LYS A 972 -2.11 -13.08 27.04
CA LYS A 972 -3.18 -13.97 26.56
C LYS A 972 -2.67 -15.28 25.95
N TYR A 973 -1.43 -15.27 25.46
CA TYR A 973 -0.76 -16.42 24.86
C TYR A 973 0.12 -17.18 25.86
N GLU A 974 0.21 -16.71 27.11
CA GLU A 974 1.14 -17.22 28.12
C GLU A 974 2.60 -17.24 27.62
N ILE A 975 2.98 -16.23 26.84
CA ILE A 975 4.36 -16.03 26.39
C ILE A 975 5.08 -15.18 27.42
N ASP A 976 6.02 -15.77 28.13
CA ASP A 976 6.70 -15.12 29.24
C ASP A 976 8.23 -15.19 29.14
N GLY A 977 8.81 -15.97 28.21
CA GLY A 977 10.26 -16.14 28.14
C GLY A 977 10.84 -16.91 29.33
N VAL A 978 10.03 -17.74 30.01
CA VAL A 978 10.46 -18.62 31.11
C VAL A 978 10.22 -20.08 30.73
N PRO A 979 11.26 -20.84 30.35
CA PRO A 979 11.08 -22.23 29.92
C PRO A 979 10.51 -23.13 31.04
N ASN A 980 9.31 -23.66 30.81
CA ASN A 980 8.62 -24.63 31.69
C ASN A 980 8.25 -24.08 33.09
N GLY A 981 7.99 -22.78 33.22
CA GLY A 981 7.61 -22.14 34.48
C GLY A 981 6.85 -20.84 34.24
N ASN A 982 6.85 -19.97 35.24
CA ASN A 982 6.38 -18.59 35.13
C ASN A 982 7.43 -17.63 35.72
N ILE A 983 7.17 -16.33 35.66
CA ILE A 983 8.05 -15.27 36.20
C ILE A 983 8.53 -15.50 37.64
N GLY A 984 7.74 -16.17 38.49
CA GLY A 984 8.10 -16.51 39.88
C GLY A 984 9.11 -17.65 40.02
N ASP A 985 9.35 -18.42 38.95
CA ASP A 985 10.33 -19.50 38.90
C ASP A 985 11.72 -19.02 38.45
N LEU A 986 11.87 -17.73 38.12
CA LEU A 986 13.15 -17.13 37.76
C LEU A 986 14.08 -17.05 38.97
N PRO A 987 15.37 -17.45 38.84
CA PRO A 987 16.32 -17.32 39.93
C PRO A 987 16.59 -15.85 40.25
N ASP A 988 16.94 -15.53 41.50
CA ASP A 988 17.29 -14.16 41.93
C ASP A 988 18.37 -13.52 41.05
N SER A 989 19.26 -14.32 40.45
CA SER A 989 20.31 -13.86 39.53
C SER A 989 19.79 -13.31 38.20
N ALA A 990 18.55 -13.64 37.82
CA ALA A 990 17.89 -13.10 36.63
C ALA A 990 17.37 -11.68 36.86
N TRP A 991 17.22 -11.27 38.13
CA TRP A 991 16.72 -9.94 38.50
C TRP A 991 17.87 -8.95 38.74
N PRO A 992 17.64 -7.64 38.52
CA PRO A 992 18.61 -6.62 38.89
C PRO A 992 18.91 -6.64 40.39
N LYS A 993 20.15 -6.34 40.79
CA LYS A 993 20.61 -6.48 42.18
C LYS A 993 19.99 -5.49 43.17
N ASP A 994 19.42 -4.40 42.67
CA ASP A 994 18.72 -3.39 43.47
C ASP A 994 17.20 -3.52 43.25
N THR A 995 16.61 -4.57 43.84
CA THR A 995 15.17 -4.85 43.74
C THR A 995 14.32 -3.94 44.63
N SER A 996 14.94 -3.01 45.37
CA SER A 996 14.27 -2.11 46.33
C SER A 996 13.47 -0.97 45.66
N VAL A 997 13.53 -0.83 44.33
CA VAL A 997 13.06 0.35 43.61
C VAL A 997 11.64 0.21 43.03
N ALA A 998 11.04 -1.00 43.05
CA ALA A 998 9.78 -1.27 42.35
C ALA A 998 8.78 -2.16 43.14
N SER A 999 8.78 -2.07 44.48
CA SER A 999 7.74 -2.69 45.32
C SER A 999 6.41 -1.94 45.25
#